data_AF-A0A259SAK6-F1
#
_entry.id   AF-A0A259SAK6-F1
#
_cell.length_a   1.000
_cell.length_b   1.000
_cell.length_c   1.000
_cell.angle_alpha   90.00
_cell.angle_beta   90.00
_cell.angle_gamma   90.00
#
_symmetry.space_group_name_H-M   'P 1'
#
loop_
_entity.id
_entity.type
_entity.pdbx_description
1 polymer ?
#
loop_
_entity_poly.entity_id
_entity_poly.type
_entity_poly.pdbx_seq_one_letter_code
_entity_poly.pdbx_strand_id
1 'polypeptide(L)'
;MQFAVDRDRFSSAINQVIGGVEKRQTMQILSNLLLEVADGRLTLVATDLEIQLRTSVDVQMQAPGATTVNARKLADIVKSASQDAKIALTQTDGWLEIDIGTGVFRLASIEAGSFPQMTIDAATQSTVSITQKNLYALIDKTQFSMAQQDVRYFLNGLLLEVKPGQMTAVATDGHRLAYAHLSDERLTENNRQVIVPRKMVSEMLKALDRDSDDEVSLAFRDNQIELLIGENYLISKLIDGKYPDYSRVMPQANSKILIVSKTELKQVLQRASILSNERFSGAYFYLSPGRLMIESSNAEHESSKETMSVGYDASDLKISFNISYLLNILAVVGDNGAGKTSVLEAIYYLSTLKSFRTQTHNDLIARYPDRDRGCAVVRAGVHQDDHDFFMALERCKDQFRLRLGREEVPRASLFVAHLPVLALHAQSDDLVLAGPEFRRKFIDRMAFYLFADFVPAYAQFARMLKQRNAALRTGQSTEIWDPLFIQYGERLNEQRVAALDLLKTVLPQVFEALAPQLSVDMQFHPGHKSGLDLSEALARNRERDREMGQTLIGPQRADILFTLNDYAFKSFASRGQIKVFTAALTLATAHIWQAQRGKRAVLLFDDFMSEFDAHHSSALLHYLSNMGHQVFISAVDRQQIDFPFDAVFRLDAGQISAVV
;
A
#
# COMPACT_ATOMS: atom_id res chain seq x y z
N MET A 1 19.01 26.80 29.11
CA MET A 1 19.10 26.56 27.66
C MET A 1 18.16 27.51 26.93
N GLN A 2 18.66 28.27 25.95
CA GLN A 2 17.88 29.16 25.08
C GLN A 2 18.53 29.28 23.70
N PHE A 3 17.79 29.00 22.62
CA PHE A 3 18.28 29.07 21.25
C PHE A 3 17.15 29.29 20.24
N ALA A 4 17.50 29.71 19.02
CA ALA A 4 16.58 29.74 17.87
C ALA A 4 17.16 28.99 16.66
N VAL A 5 16.30 28.34 15.87
CA VAL A 5 16.68 27.52 14.72
C VAL A 5 15.65 27.64 13.59
N ASP A 6 16.10 27.60 12.33
CA ASP A 6 15.20 27.58 11.18
C ASP A 6 14.39 26.28 11.15
N ARG A 7 13.07 26.39 10.90
CA ARG A 7 12.13 25.27 10.96
C ARG A 7 12.56 24.06 10.14
N ASP A 8 12.96 24.26 8.88
CA ASP A 8 13.30 23.17 7.98
C ASP A 8 14.56 22.42 8.42
N ARG A 9 15.57 23.14 8.92
CA ARG A 9 16.79 22.56 9.48
C ARG A 9 16.48 21.73 10.73
N PHE A 10 15.62 22.25 11.61
CA PHE A 10 15.26 21.54 12.84
C PHE A 10 14.40 20.31 12.56
N SER A 11 13.42 20.43 11.65
CA SER A 11 12.58 19.31 11.20
C SER A 11 13.43 18.18 10.61
N SER A 12 14.39 18.52 9.74
CA SER A 12 15.33 17.55 9.16
C SER A 12 16.15 16.84 10.25
N ALA A 13 16.73 17.60 11.18
CA ALA A 13 17.52 17.04 12.28
C ALA A 13 16.70 16.12 13.20
N ILE A 14 15.45 16.48 13.51
CA ILE A 14 14.54 15.61 14.29
C ILE A 14 14.25 14.31 13.53
N ASN A 15 13.95 14.39 12.23
CA ASN A 15 13.63 13.21 11.42
C ASN A 15 14.80 12.22 11.33
N GLN A 16 16.05 12.71 11.39
CA GLN A 16 17.26 11.88 11.37
C GLN A 16 17.43 11.04 12.65
N VAL A 17 16.92 11.50 13.80
CA VAL A 17 17.12 10.82 15.09
C VAL A 17 15.85 10.19 15.67
N ILE A 18 14.65 10.59 15.23
CA ILE A 18 13.39 10.14 15.84
C ILE A 18 13.16 8.62 15.77
N GLY A 19 13.80 7.91 14.83
CA GLY A 19 13.76 6.45 14.73
C GLY A 19 14.42 5.72 15.90
N GLY A 20 15.33 6.39 16.61
CA GLY A 20 16.03 5.87 17.79
C GLY A 20 15.15 5.79 19.04
N VAL A 21 13.97 6.41 19.03
CA VAL A 21 13.07 6.48 20.19
C VAL A 21 12.33 5.16 20.39
N GLU A 22 12.20 4.73 21.65
CA GLU A 22 11.45 3.51 22.01
C GLU A 22 9.93 3.76 21.92
N LYS A 23 9.20 2.86 21.23
CA LYS A 23 7.75 2.98 21.02
C LYS A 23 6.94 2.31 22.13
N ARG A 24 7.50 1.27 22.78
CA ARG A 24 6.84 0.51 23.86
C ARG A 24 7.36 1.02 25.21
N GLN A 25 6.48 1.65 25.98
CA GLN A 25 6.82 2.51 27.12
C GLN A 25 7.33 1.78 28.38
N THR A 26 8.53 1.20 28.36
CA THR A 26 9.17 0.66 29.57
C THR A 26 9.79 1.76 30.43
N MET A 27 10.37 2.81 29.83
CA MET A 27 10.90 3.99 30.51
C MET A 27 10.47 5.28 29.79
N GLN A 28 9.83 6.20 30.50
CA GLN A 28 9.28 7.43 29.90
C GLN A 28 10.34 8.28 29.18
N ILE A 29 11.55 8.35 29.72
CA ILE A 29 12.64 9.16 29.14
C ILE A 29 13.13 8.63 27.78
N LEU A 30 12.96 7.34 27.48
CA LEU A 30 13.28 6.76 26.16
C LEU A 30 12.28 7.16 25.06
N SER A 31 11.17 7.81 25.44
CA SER A 31 10.24 8.47 24.50
C SER A 31 10.65 9.91 24.15
N ASN A 32 11.71 10.42 24.78
CA ASN A 32 12.21 11.77 24.61
C ASN A 32 13.40 11.83 23.64
N LEU A 33 13.62 13.01 23.06
CA LEU A 33 14.91 13.42 22.51
C LEU A 33 15.68 14.18 23.59
N LEU A 34 16.96 13.88 23.72
CA LEU A 34 17.91 14.75 24.39
C LEU A 34 18.28 15.89 23.43
N LEU A 35 18.15 17.13 23.92
CA LEU A 35 18.55 18.35 23.25
C LEU A 35 19.68 18.98 24.06
N GLU A 36 20.83 19.19 23.43
CA GLU A 36 21.98 19.83 24.06
C GLU A 36 22.48 20.96 23.17
N VAL A 37 22.61 22.16 23.73
CA VAL A 37 23.09 23.34 23.02
C VAL A 37 24.35 23.85 23.69
N ALA A 38 25.44 23.89 22.90
CA ALA A 38 26.72 24.43 23.27
C ALA A 38 27.42 24.98 22.00
N ASP A 39 28.25 26.01 22.15
CA ASP A 39 29.09 26.56 21.06
C ASP A 39 28.35 26.88 19.75
N GLY A 40 27.10 27.33 19.85
CA GLY A 40 26.27 27.66 18.68
C GLY A 40 25.71 26.47 17.91
N ARG A 41 25.80 25.26 18.48
CA ARG A 41 25.36 24.00 17.87
C ARG A 41 24.34 23.29 18.77
N LEU A 42 23.25 22.82 18.18
CA LEU A 42 22.28 21.93 18.81
C LEU A 42 22.60 20.50 18.43
N THR A 43 22.86 19.67 19.44
CA THR A 43 22.97 18.21 19.31
C THR A 43 21.64 17.58 19.73
N LEU A 44 21.10 16.70 18.89
CA LEU A 44 19.93 15.89 19.19
C LEU A 44 20.36 14.44 19.37
N VAL A 45 19.89 13.78 20.41
CA VAL A 45 20.15 12.35 20.66
C VAL A 45 18.84 11.62 20.94
N ALA A 46 18.68 10.45 20.34
CA ALA A 46 17.61 9.50 20.62
C ALA A 46 18.20 8.11 20.88
N THR A 47 17.63 7.36 21.82
CA THR A 47 18.04 5.97 22.06
C THR A 47 16.90 5.14 22.62
N ASP A 48 16.98 3.84 22.36
CA ASP A 48 16.16 2.78 22.95
C ASP A 48 17.02 1.78 23.75
N LEU A 49 18.29 2.14 24.05
CA LEU A 49 19.32 1.30 24.69
C LEU A 49 19.92 0.19 23.81
N GLU A 50 19.38 -0.06 22.61
CA GLU A 50 19.97 -0.96 21.60
C GLU A 50 20.65 -0.19 20.48
N ILE A 51 20.05 0.93 20.07
CA ILE A 51 20.58 1.91 19.13
C ILE A 51 20.59 3.30 19.76
N GLN A 52 21.51 4.15 19.30
CA GLN A 52 21.51 5.57 19.60
C GLN A 52 21.82 6.34 18.33
N LEU A 53 20.97 7.31 18.01
CA LEU A 53 21.10 8.18 16.86
C LEU A 53 21.43 9.59 17.36
N ARG A 54 22.41 10.23 16.73
CA ARG A 54 22.83 11.59 17.04
C ARG A 54 22.99 12.39 15.75
N THR A 55 22.54 13.64 15.77
CA THR A 55 22.84 14.62 14.72
C THR A 55 23.10 15.99 15.34
N SER A 56 23.67 16.89 14.55
CA SER A 56 23.98 18.27 14.94
C SER A 56 23.51 19.27 13.90
N VAL A 57 23.05 20.43 14.37
CA VAL A 57 22.62 21.54 13.52
C VAL A 57 23.04 22.87 14.13
N ASP A 58 23.42 23.83 13.29
CA ASP A 58 23.77 25.17 13.74
C ASP A 58 22.53 25.93 14.22
N VAL A 59 22.67 26.65 15.34
CA VAL A 59 21.59 27.41 15.97
C VAL A 59 22.05 28.79 16.43
N GLN A 60 21.11 29.72 16.53
CA GLN A 60 21.32 31.01 17.17
C GLN A 60 21.20 30.83 18.69
N MET A 61 22.29 30.45 19.35
CA MET A 61 22.33 30.22 20.79
C MET A 61 22.35 31.53 21.58
N GLN A 62 21.46 31.67 22.57
CA GLN A 62 21.51 32.75 23.56
C GLN A 62 22.04 32.25 24.92
N ALA A 63 21.71 31.01 25.30
CA ALA A 63 22.21 30.41 26.53
C ALA A 63 22.42 28.89 26.35
N PRO A 64 23.58 28.34 26.73
CA PRO A 64 23.83 26.91 26.63
C PRO A 64 22.95 26.10 27.61
N GLY A 65 22.93 24.78 27.43
CA GLY A 65 22.31 23.85 28.36
C GLY A 65 21.73 22.62 27.67
N ALA A 66 21.17 21.72 28.46
CA ALA A 66 20.62 20.47 27.97
C ALA A 66 19.30 20.10 28.68
N THR A 67 18.41 19.44 27.93
CA THR A 67 17.15 18.92 28.46
C THR A 67 16.64 17.76 27.61
N THR A 68 15.59 17.08 28.07
CA THR A 68 14.90 16.08 27.24
C THR A 68 13.43 16.40 27.11
N VAL A 69 12.83 16.16 25.94
CA VAL A 69 11.40 16.36 25.70
C VAL A 69 10.83 15.28 24.78
N ASN A 70 9.53 15.02 24.87
CA ASN A 70 8.89 13.99 24.07
C ASN A 70 9.11 14.21 22.56
N ALA A 71 9.72 13.22 21.91
CA ALA A 71 10.20 13.32 20.53
C ALA A 71 9.07 13.59 19.53
N ARG A 72 7.96 12.84 19.64
CA ARG A 72 6.83 12.93 18.72
C ARG A 72 6.12 14.27 18.84
N LYS A 73 5.85 14.72 20.06
CA LYS A 73 5.24 16.04 20.28
C LYS A 73 6.11 17.16 19.72
N LEU A 74 7.42 17.12 19.95
CA LEU A 74 8.35 18.11 19.39
C LEU A 74 8.31 18.09 17.86
N ALA A 75 8.37 16.91 17.24
CA ALA A 75 8.29 16.76 15.78
C ALA A 75 6.98 17.33 15.20
N ASP A 76 5.83 17.00 15.81
CA ASP A 76 4.53 17.47 15.37
C ASP A 76 4.40 19.01 15.48
N ILE A 77 4.92 19.60 16.57
CA ILE A 77 4.95 21.06 16.76
C ILE A 77 5.81 21.73 15.69
N VAL A 78 7.04 21.26 15.49
CA VAL A 78 7.98 21.82 14.48
C VAL A 78 7.40 21.68 13.07
N LYS A 79 6.75 20.55 12.78
CA LYS A 79 6.10 20.31 11.48
C LYS A 79 4.91 21.26 11.25
N SER A 80 4.18 21.65 12.30
CA SER A 80 3.01 22.54 12.21
C SER A 80 3.35 24.02 11.95
N ALA A 81 4.59 24.43 12.23
CA ALA A 81 5.05 25.80 11.99
C ALA A 81 5.13 26.14 10.48
N SER A 82 5.04 27.43 10.15
CA SER A 82 5.22 27.89 8.77
C SER A 82 6.63 27.58 8.26
N GLN A 83 6.77 27.40 6.95
CA GLN A 83 8.02 26.94 6.33
C GLN A 83 9.22 27.87 6.64
N ASP A 84 8.99 29.19 6.59
CA ASP A 84 10.02 30.20 6.88
C ASP A 84 10.11 30.57 8.37
N ALA A 85 9.43 29.83 9.27
CA ALA A 85 9.45 30.13 10.69
C ALA A 85 10.85 29.93 11.29
N LYS A 86 11.24 30.86 12.17
CA LYS A 86 12.30 30.63 13.14
C LYS A 86 11.66 30.12 14.43
N ILE A 87 12.09 28.96 14.89
CA ILE A 87 11.57 28.33 16.10
C ILE A 87 12.49 28.72 17.24
N ALA A 88 11.94 29.38 18.25
CA ALA A 88 12.67 29.75 19.46
C ALA A 88 12.33 28.79 20.60
N LEU A 89 13.35 28.31 21.31
CA LEU A 89 13.20 27.37 22.41
C LEU A 89 13.81 27.95 23.68
N THR A 90 13.07 27.91 24.79
CA THR A 90 13.53 28.39 26.10
C THR A 90 13.18 27.37 27.18
N GLN A 91 14.17 26.93 27.93
CA GLN A 91 13.98 26.01 29.06
C GLN A 91 13.80 26.78 30.37
N THR A 92 12.68 26.54 31.07
CA THR A 92 12.32 27.19 32.33
C THR A 92 11.58 26.21 33.24
N ASP A 93 12.02 26.05 34.49
CA ASP A 93 11.32 25.32 35.56
C ASP A 93 10.76 23.94 35.18
N GLY A 94 11.58 23.09 34.54
CA GLY A 94 11.16 21.75 34.11
C GLY A 94 10.28 21.74 32.85
N TRP A 95 10.07 22.87 32.20
CA TRP A 95 9.38 22.99 30.91
C TRP A 95 10.34 23.45 29.81
N LEU A 96 10.07 22.99 28.59
CA LEU A 96 10.62 23.55 27.37
C LEU A 96 9.51 24.30 26.65
N GLU A 97 9.63 25.62 26.60
CA GLU A 97 8.77 26.49 25.81
C GLU A 97 9.27 26.54 24.38
N ILE A 98 8.36 26.41 23.40
CA ILE A 98 8.63 26.35 21.97
C ILE A 98 7.74 27.39 21.31
N ASP A 99 8.33 28.48 20.85
CA ASP A 99 7.67 29.54 20.11
C ASP A 99 7.91 29.34 18.61
N ILE A 100 6.82 29.19 17.85
CA ILE A 100 6.83 29.02 16.39
C ILE A 100 6.42 30.31 15.65
N GLY A 101 6.30 31.43 16.36
CA GLY A 101 5.86 32.74 15.87
C GLY A 101 4.35 32.93 15.87
N THR A 102 3.58 31.93 15.39
CA THR A 102 2.11 31.97 15.40
C THR A 102 1.48 31.40 16.66
N GLY A 103 2.27 30.77 17.52
CA GLY A 103 1.82 30.15 18.76
C GLY A 103 3.00 29.70 19.63
N VAL A 104 2.72 29.52 20.92
CA VAL A 104 3.70 29.09 21.93
C VAL A 104 3.21 27.81 22.57
N PHE A 105 4.07 26.79 22.57
CA PHE A 105 3.82 25.49 23.16
C PHE A 105 4.72 25.28 24.38
N ARG A 106 4.25 24.48 25.34
CA ARG A 106 5.06 24.08 26.49
C ARG A 106 5.06 22.56 26.62
N LEU A 107 6.25 21.97 26.59
CA LEU A 107 6.44 20.55 26.83
C LEU A 107 7.08 20.32 28.19
N ALA A 108 6.56 19.36 28.95
CA ALA A 108 7.24 18.89 30.15
C ALA A 108 8.60 18.32 29.73
N SER A 109 9.65 18.72 30.45
CA SER A 109 11.02 18.32 30.18
C SER A 109 11.58 17.54 31.36
N ILE A 110 12.50 16.61 31.07
CA ILE A 110 13.22 15.84 32.09
C ILE A 110 14.69 16.20 32.00
N GLU A 111 15.36 16.32 33.14
CA GLU A 111 16.78 16.68 33.23
C GLU A 111 17.67 15.76 32.37
N ALA A 112 18.59 16.38 31.63
CA ALA A 112 19.48 15.68 30.70
C ALA A 112 20.35 14.61 31.37
N GLY A 113 20.77 14.81 32.63
CA GLY A 113 21.60 13.86 33.37
C GLY A 113 20.92 12.51 33.64
N SER A 114 19.60 12.42 33.49
CA SER A 114 18.86 11.15 33.57
C SER A 114 18.78 10.41 32.24
N PHE A 115 19.15 11.06 31.13
CA PHE A 115 19.04 10.45 29.79
C PHE A 115 20.13 9.38 29.62
N PRO A 116 19.77 8.14 29.29
CA PRO A 116 20.76 7.09 29.10
C PRO A 116 21.55 7.38 27.82
N GLN A 117 22.86 7.28 27.91
CA GLN A 117 23.74 7.33 26.74
C GLN A 117 24.38 5.95 26.54
N MET A 118 24.49 5.53 25.28
CA MET A 118 25.28 4.34 24.97
C MET A 118 26.77 4.62 25.22
N THR A 119 27.38 3.82 26.08
CA THR A 119 28.83 3.83 26.28
C THR A 119 29.51 3.22 25.06
N ILE A 120 30.46 3.93 24.48
CA ILE A 120 31.32 3.43 23.40
C ILE A 120 32.37 2.51 24.01
N ASP A 121 32.50 1.30 23.48
CA ASP A 121 33.51 0.34 23.94
C ASP A 121 34.93 0.83 23.57
N ALA A 122 35.86 0.79 24.52
CA ALA A 122 37.26 1.19 24.31
C ALA A 122 38.08 0.13 23.54
N ALA A 123 37.49 -1.03 23.24
CA ALA A 123 38.11 -2.11 22.49
C ALA A 123 38.53 -1.72 21.06
N THR A 124 39.40 -2.56 20.48
CA THR A 124 40.04 -2.37 19.17
C THR A 124 39.01 -2.00 18.11
N GLN A 125 39.13 -0.78 17.59
CA GLN A 125 38.30 -0.25 16.53
C GLN A 125 38.95 -0.57 15.19
N SER A 126 38.20 -1.21 14.31
CA SER A 126 38.48 -1.11 12.89
C SER A 126 37.50 -0.19 12.20
N THR A 127 38.00 0.61 11.27
CA THR A 127 37.20 1.60 10.56
C THR A 127 37.40 1.41 9.07
N VAL A 128 36.32 1.42 8.32
CA VAL A 128 36.33 1.35 6.86
C VAL A 128 35.56 2.51 6.27
N SER A 129 36.02 3.00 5.12
CA SER A 129 35.31 3.99 4.31
C SER A 129 34.64 3.30 3.12
N ILE A 130 33.41 3.70 2.82
CA ILE A 130 32.62 3.22 1.68
C ILE A 130 31.67 4.34 1.24
N THR A 131 31.23 4.39 -0.03
CA THR A 131 30.22 5.40 -0.42
C THR A 131 28.84 5.09 0.14
N GLN A 132 28.03 6.12 0.32
CA GLN A 132 26.64 6.00 0.75
C GLN A 132 25.85 5.05 -0.17
N LYS A 133 25.91 5.29 -1.47
CA LYS A 133 25.27 4.46 -2.50
C LYS A 133 25.66 2.98 -2.43
N ASN A 134 26.94 2.69 -2.22
CA ASN A 134 27.44 1.33 -2.16
C ASN A 134 26.94 0.58 -0.91
N LEU A 135 27.00 1.23 0.25
CA LEU A 135 26.48 0.66 1.49
C LEU A 135 24.94 0.48 1.42
N TYR A 136 24.23 1.47 0.89
CA TYR A 136 22.79 1.40 0.67
C TYR A 136 22.43 0.19 -0.21
N ALA A 137 23.10 0.02 -1.35
CA ALA A 137 22.81 -1.05 -2.28
C ALA A 137 23.05 -2.44 -1.70
N LEU A 138 24.08 -2.62 -0.85
CA LEU A 138 24.33 -3.90 -0.16
C LEU A 138 23.18 -4.23 0.81
N ILE A 139 22.77 -3.26 1.62
CA ILE A 139 21.74 -3.44 2.63
C ILE A 139 20.37 -3.67 1.97
N ASP A 140 19.97 -2.82 1.02
CA ASP A 140 18.64 -2.88 0.42
C ASP A 140 18.41 -4.19 -0.37
N LYS A 141 19.44 -4.68 -1.07
CA LYS A 141 19.39 -5.97 -1.80
C LYS A 141 19.25 -7.20 -0.90
N THR A 142 19.47 -7.07 0.41
CA THR A 142 19.58 -8.23 1.31
C THR A 142 18.58 -8.20 2.46
N GLN A 143 18.30 -7.03 3.02
CA GLN A 143 17.55 -6.86 4.27
C GLN A 143 16.18 -7.59 4.30
N PHE A 144 15.50 -7.69 3.14
CA PHE A 144 14.17 -8.31 3.03
C PHE A 144 14.16 -9.81 3.40
N SER A 145 15.32 -10.47 3.40
CA SER A 145 15.45 -11.88 3.77
C SER A 145 15.79 -12.10 5.25
N MET A 146 15.87 -11.07 6.09
CA MET A 146 16.04 -11.26 7.54
C MET A 146 14.80 -11.93 8.14
N ALA A 147 15.00 -12.78 9.15
CA ALA A 147 13.90 -13.40 9.89
C ALA A 147 13.13 -12.39 10.76
N GLN A 148 11.88 -12.68 11.05
CA GLN A 148 11.03 -11.89 11.95
C GLN A 148 10.79 -12.66 13.24
N GLN A 149 11.35 -12.17 14.36
CA GLN A 149 11.15 -12.75 15.69
C GLN A 149 11.46 -14.27 15.75
N ASP A 150 12.44 -14.72 14.95
CA ASP A 150 12.89 -16.12 14.99
C ASP A 150 13.60 -16.40 16.32
N VAL A 151 13.39 -17.59 16.85
CA VAL A 151 14.05 -18.09 18.06
C VAL A 151 15.56 -18.13 17.89
N ARG A 152 16.05 -18.34 16.67
CA ARG A 152 17.44 -18.16 16.26
C ARG A 152 17.69 -16.67 16.04
N TYR A 153 17.85 -15.96 17.14
CA TYR A 153 17.89 -14.50 17.18
C TYR A 153 18.94 -13.86 16.24
N PHE A 154 20.04 -14.56 15.91
CA PHE A 154 21.03 -14.12 14.92
C PHE A 154 20.48 -13.98 13.49
N LEU A 155 19.37 -14.65 13.15
CA LEU A 155 18.68 -14.49 11.86
C LEU A 155 17.81 -13.23 11.79
N ASN A 156 17.51 -12.61 12.93
CA ASN A 156 16.73 -11.37 13.00
C ASN A 156 17.57 -10.13 12.63
N GLY A 157 18.85 -10.31 12.26
CA GLY A 157 19.76 -9.26 11.84
C GLY A 157 20.42 -9.54 10.49
N LEU A 158 21.10 -8.52 9.98
CA LEU A 158 21.87 -8.58 8.74
C LEU A 158 23.32 -8.89 9.07
N LEU A 159 23.89 -9.91 8.43
CA LEU A 159 25.31 -10.15 8.48
C LEU A 159 26.03 -9.12 7.59
N LEU A 160 26.98 -8.39 8.15
CA LEU A 160 27.99 -7.64 7.40
C LEU A 160 29.35 -8.30 7.59
N GLU A 161 29.98 -8.67 6.49
CA GLU A 161 31.33 -9.21 6.44
C GLU A 161 32.24 -8.28 5.62
N VAL A 162 33.37 -7.86 6.19
CA VAL A 162 34.35 -7.02 5.52
C VAL A 162 35.67 -7.77 5.43
N LYS A 163 36.22 -7.82 4.21
CA LYS A 163 37.53 -8.39 3.89
C LYS A 163 38.31 -7.35 3.06
N PRO A 164 39.63 -7.51 2.90
CA PRO A 164 40.40 -6.62 2.05
C PRO A 164 39.81 -6.55 0.64
N GLY A 165 39.50 -5.33 0.18
CA GLY A 165 38.93 -5.03 -1.13
C GLY A 165 37.44 -5.36 -1.30
N GLN A 166 36.73 -5.84 -0.27
CA GLN A 166 35.35 -6.30 -0.45
C GLN A 166 34.47 -6.26 0.80
N MET A 167 33.18 -5.98 0.60
CA MET A 167 32.14 -6.04 1.63
C MET A 167 30.99 -6.92 1.15
N THR A 168 30.47 -7.72 2.08
CA THR A 168 29.39 -8.67 1.83
C THR A 168 28.27 -8.45 2.84
N ALA A 169 27.04 -8.40 2.36
CA ALA A 169 25.83 -8.38 3.17
C ALA A 169 25.06 -9.69 2.96
N VAL A 170 24.59 -10.32 4.05
CA VAL A 170 23.81 -11.56 3.99
C VAL A 170 22.64 -11.51 4.96
N ALA A 171 21.45 -11.88 4.46
CA ALA A 171 20.27 -12.08 5.30
C ALA A 171 19.58 -13.40 4.94
N THR A 172 19.06 -14.11 5.95
CA THR A 172 18.27 -15.33 5.76
C THR A 172 17.26 -15.52 6.88
N ASP A 173 16.11 -16.10 6.52
CA ASP A 173 15.06 -16.55 7.43
C ASP A 173 15.09 -18.07 7.65
N GLY A 174 16.09 -18.74 7.07
CA GLY A 174 16.21 -20.20 7.04
C GLY A 174 15.46 -20.88 5.90
N HIS A 175 14.60 -20.16 5.17
CA HIS A 175 13.90 -20.66 3.97
C HIS A 175 14.47 -20.09 2.68
N ARG A 176 14.92 -18.84 2.71
CA ARG A 176 15.60 -18.14 1.61
C ARG A 176 16.80 -17.38 2.14
N LEU A 177 17.74 -17.09 1.26
CA LEU A 177 18.94 -16.32 1.57
C LEU A 177 19.14 -15.27 0.48
N ALA A 178 19.33 -14.02 0.90
CA ALA A 178 19.80 -12.94 0.04
C ALA A 178 21.27 -12.65 0.36
N TYR A 179 22.06 -12.52 -0.69
CA TYR A 179 23.49 -12.24 -0.62
C TYR A 179 23.80 -11.10 -1.60
N ALA A 180 24.49 -10.09 -1.10
CA ALA A 180 25.04 -9.02 -1.92
C ALA A 180 26.52 -8.88 -1.63
N HIS A 181 27.28 -8.68 -2.70
CA HIS A 181 28.72 -8.53 -2.66
C HIS A 181 29.11 -7.28 -3.43
N LEU A 182 30.11 -6.58 -2.89
CA LEU A 182 30.68 -5.40 -3.50
C LEU A 182 32.20 -5.46 -3.35
N SER A 183 32.92 -5.14 -4.42
CA SER A 183 34.36 -4.89 -4.38
C SER A 183 34.61 -3.38 -4.29
N ASP A 184 35.46 -2.98 -3.35
CA ASP A 184 35.84 -1.59 -3.12
C ASP A 184 37.25 -1.55 -2.49
N GLU A 185 38.22 -0.98 -3.20
CA GLU A 185 39.63 -0.97 -2.79
C GLU A 185 39.86 -0.18 -1.48
N ARG A 186 38.93 0.69 -1.08
CA ARG A 186 39.00 1.44 0.19
C ARG A 186 38.81 0.55 1.41
N LEU A 187 38.26 -0.64 1.22
CA LEU A 187 38.03 -1.61 2.28
C LEU A 187 39.35 -2.30 2.64
N THR A 188 40.01 -1.80 3.67
CA THR A 188 41.33 -2.29 4.11
C THR A 188 41.26 -3.23 5.32
N GLU A 189 40.06 -3.50 5.82
CA GLU A 189 39.84 -4.25 7.05
C GLU A 189 40.06 -5.76 6.88
N ASN A 190 40.76 -6.35 7.86
CA ASN A 190 41.09 -7.77 7.85
C ASN A 190 39.99 -8.63 8.48
N ASN A 191 39.07 -9.11 7.63
CA ASN A 191 38.17 -10.24 7.89
C ASN A 191 37.30 -10.07 9.14
N ARG A 192 36.52 -8.98 9.19
CA ARG A 192 35.55 -8.70 10.25
C ARG A 192 34.17 -9.19 9.86
N GLN A 193 33.47 -9.82 10.79
CA GLN A 193 32.09 -10.29 10.62
C GLN A 193 31.25 -9.81 11.80
N VAL A 194 30.12 -9.15 11.52
CA VAL A 194 29.20 -8.64 12.53
C VAL A 194 27.74 -8.88 12.13
N ILE A 195 26.86 -9.01 13.11
CA ILE A 195 25.42 -9.14 12.88
C ILE A 195 24.74 -7.86 13.36
N VAL A 196 24.28 -7.05 12.40
CA VAL A 196 23.64 -5.77 12.64
C VAL A 196 22.14 -5.99 12.89
N PRO A 197 21.58 -5.50 14.01
CA PRO A 197 20.15 -5.66 14.29
C PRO A 197 19.27 -4.99 13.23
N ARG A 198 18.11 -5.59 12.93
CA ARG A 198 17.13 -5.08 11.95
C ARG A 198 16.82 -3.59 12.13
N LYS A 199 16.70 -3.11 13.37
CA LYS A 199 16.41 -1.70 13.66
C LYS A 199 17.55 -0.80 13.18
N MET A 200 18.80 -1.13 13.51
CA MET A 200 19.97 -0.40 13.01
C MET A 200 20.06 -0.46 11.49
N VAL A 201 19.82 -1.61 10.87
CA VAL A 201 19.77 -1.77 9.40
C VAL A 201 18.76 -0.80 8.77
N SER A 202 17.58 -0.66 9.39
CA SER A 202 16.52 0.23 8.92
C SER A 202 16.88 1.71 9.07
N GLU A 203 17.58 2.08 10.14
CA GLU A 203 18.05 3.45 10.37
C GLU A 203 19.25 3.81 9.48
N MET A 204 20.15 2.86 9.19
CA MET A 204 21.21 3.04 8.19
C MET A 204 20.60 3.36 6.82
N LEU A 205 19.59 2.60 6.36
CA LEU A 205 18.92 2.86 5.07
C LEU A 205 18.21 4.22 5.00
N LYS A 206 17.73 4.76 6.12
CA LYS A 206 17.15 6.11 6.18
C LYS A 206 18.21 7.20 6.08
N ALA A 207 19.35 6.97 6.71
CA ALA A 207 20.43 7.96 6.82
C ALA A 207 21.29 8.04 5.54
N LEU A 208 21.40 6.95 4.80
CA LEU A 208 22.18 6.85 3.56
C LEU A 208 21.41 7.41 2.36
N ASP A 209 22.08 8.25 1.57
CA ASP A 209 21.63 8.63 0.24
C ASP A 209 22.00 7.54 -0.79
N ARG A 210 20.98 6.99 -1.45
CA ARG A 210 21.12 5.90 -2.44
C ARG A 210 21.87 6.32 -3.70
N ASP A 211 21.95 7.62 -3.99
CA ASP A 211 22.52 8.17 -5.22
C ASP A 211 23.84 8.93 -4.96
N SER A 212 24.25 9.10 -3.69
CA SER A 212 25.47 9.83 -3.33
C SER A 212 26.73 8.97 -3.36
N ASP A 213 27.77 9.52 -4.00
CA ASP A 213 29.14 8.99 -3.98
C ASP A 213 29.97 9.52 -2.79
N ASP A 214 29.37 10.32 -1.90
CA ASP A 214 30.04 10.77 -0.67
C ASP A 214 30.35 9.57 0.23
N GLU A 215 31.47 9.67 0.95
CA GLU A 215 31.95 8.60 1.82
C GLU A 215 31.28 8.60 3.19
N VAL A 216 31.10 7.41 3.73
CA VAL A 216 30.70 7.15 5.11
C VAL A 216 31.75 6.32 5.80
N SER A 217 31.90 6.56 7.11
CA SER A 217 32.80 5.80 7.96
C SER A 217 32.00 4.78 8.76
N LEU A 218 32.36 3.50 8.62
CA LEU A 218 31.84 2.40 9.41
C LEU A 218 32.91 1.95 10.39
N ALA A 219 32.64 2.07 11.69
CA ALA A 219 33.52 1.54 12.72
C ALA A 219 32.92 0.27 13.33
N PHE A 220 33.74 -0.78 13.37
CA PHE A 220 33.42 -2.06 14.00
C PHE A 220 34.16 -2.17 15.32
N ARG A 221 33.42 -2.51 16.37
CA ARG A 221 33.92 -2.90 17.69
C ARG A 221 33.44 -4.31 18.01
N ASP A 222 33.84 -4.84 19.16
CA ASP A 222 33.46 -6.21 19.58
C ASP A 222 31.96 -6.41 19.69
N ASN A 223 31.27 -5.49 20.34
CA ASN A 223 29.82 -5.59 20.56
C ASN A 223 29.04 -4.41 19.97
N GLN A 224 29.67 -3.58 19.14
CA GLN A 224 29.04 -2.38 18.59
C GLN A 224 29.44 -2.13 17.14
N ILE A 225 28.55 -1.47 16.41
CA ILE A 225 28.82 -0.88 15.10
C ILE A 225 28.43 0.59 15.12
N GLU A 226 29.26 1.40 14.49
CA GLU A 226 29.02 2.83 14.31
C GLU A 226 29.01 3.19 12.84
N LEU A 227 28.15 4.13 12.46
CA LEU A 227 28.09 4.73 11.13
C LEU A 227 28.13 6.25 11.29
N LEU A 228 29.09 6.88 10.62
CA LEU A 228 29.25 8.33 10.57
C LEU A 228 29.04 8.83 9.14
N ILE A 229 28.09 9.75 8.97
CA ILE A 229 27.73 10.39 7.70
C ILE A 229 27.64 11.90 7.92
N GLY A 230 28.70 12.63 7.62
CA GLY A 230 28.78 14.06 7.96
C GLY A 230 28.58 14.27 9.46
N GLU A 231 27.51 14.98 9.85
CA GLU A 231 27.13 15.25 11.24
C GLU A 231 26.23 14.15 11.86
N ASN A 232 25.75 13.19 11.05
CA ASN A 232 24.91 12.09 11.52
C ASN A 232 25.79 10.96 12.05
N TYR A 233 25.50 10.53 13.27
CA TYR A 233 26.19 9.47 13.96
C TYR A 233 25.19 8.45 14.50
N LEU A 234 25.31 7.21 14.04
CA LEU A 234 24.47 6.10 14.46
C LEU A 234 25.35 5.06 15.14
N ILE A 235 24.94 4.58 16.31
CA ILE A 235 25.60 3.48 17.02
C ILE A 235 24.58 2.43 17.42
N SER A 236 24.95 1.16 17.36
CA SER A 236 24.11 0.05 17.77
C SER A 236 24.92 -1.06 18.43
N LYS A 237 24.31 -1.76 19.39
CA LYS A 237 24.80 -3.06 19.85
C LYS A 237 24.71 -4.09 18.71
N LEU A 238 25.69 -4.97 18.61
CA LEU A 238 25.65 -6.12 17.70
C LEU A 238 24.84 -7.26 18.30
N ILE A 239 24.26 -8.10 17.44
CA ILE A 239 23.66 -9.35 17.88
C ILE A 239 24.78 -10.36 18.17
N ASP A 240 24.89 -10.81 19.42
CA ASP A 240 25.89 -11.79 19.84
C ASP A 240 25.52 -13.20 19.37
N GLY A 241 26.11 -13.66 18.27
CA GLY A 241 25.92 -15.01 17.80
C GLY A 241 26.79 -15.33 16.60
N LYS A 242 26.94 -16.62 16.33
CA LYS A 242 27.61 -17.08 15.11
C LYS A 242 26.60 -17.16 13.98
N TYR A 243 26.74 -16.30 12.98
CA TYR A 243 25.92 -16.39 11.78
C TYR A 243 26.19 -17.73 11.06
N PRO A 244 25.17 -18.39 10.49
CA PRO A 244 25.38 -19.61 9.73
C PRO A 244 26.41 -19.41 8.62
N ASP A 245 27.21 -20.44 8.35
CA ASP A 245 28.15 -20.44 7.23
C ASP A 245 27.36 -20.47 5.91
N TYR A 246 27.06 -19.28 5.40
CA TYR A 246 26.21 -19.09 4.23
C TYR A 246 26.84 -19.69 2.96
N SER A 247 28.17 -19.85 2.92
CA SER A 247 28.86 -20.45 1.78
C SER A 247 28.48 -21.92 1.58
N ARG A 248 28.09 -22.61 2.65
CA ARG A 248 27.66 -24.02 2.62
C ARG A 248 26.28 -24.23 2.02
N VAL A 249 25.42 -23.21 2.08
CA VAL A 249 24.07 -23.27 1.49
C VAL A 249 24.03 -22.73 0.06
N MET A 250 25.09 -22.05 -0.37
CA MET A 250 25.26 -21.63 -1.76
C MET A 250 25.67 -22.84 -2.63
N PRO A 251 24.90 -23.17 -3.68
CA PRO A 251 25.27 -24.22 -4.61
C PRO A 251 26.60 -23.89 -5.32
N GLN A 252 27.64 -24.69 -5.10
CA GLN A 252 29.01 -24.44 -5.62
C GLN A 252 29.19 -24.81 -7.10
N ALA A 253 28.43 -25.79 -7.59
CA ALA A 253 28.55 -26.31 -8.95
C ALA A 253 27.16 -26.49 -9.58
N ASN A 254 26.51 -25.38 -9.93
CA ASN A 254 25.24 -25.44 -10.63
C ASN A 254 25.47 -25.74 -12.13
N SER A 255 25.33 -27.01 -12.51
CA SER A 255 25.41 -27.44 -13.91
C SER A 255 24.12 -27.19 -14.70
N LYS A 256 23.08 -26.64 -14.07
CA LYS A 256 21.73 -26.47 -14.63
C LYS A 256 21.34 -24.99 -14.61
N ILE A 257 21.73 -24.27 -15.67
CA ILE A 257 21.50 -22.83 -15.80
C ILE A 257 20.21 -22.59 -16.59
N LEU A 258 19.25 -21.93 -15.96
CA LEU A 258 18.02 -21.44 -16.57
C LEU A 258 18.13 -19.94 -16.81
N ILE A 259 18.03 -19.52 -18.08
CA ILE A 259 17.92 -18.12 -18.50
C ILE A 259 16.49 -17.89 -18.96
N VAL A 260 15.81 -16.95 -18.32
CA VAL A 260 14.39 -16.69 -18.57
C VAL A 260 14.06 -15.20 -18.41
N SER A 261 13.07 -14.73 -19.16
CA SER A 261 12.53 -13.38 -18.99
C SER A 261 11.92 -13.24 -17.60
N LYS A 262 12.42 -12.28 -16.81
CA LYS A 262 11.89 -11.94 -15.48
C LYS A 262 10.37 -11.68 -15.54
N THR A 263 9.92 -10.95 -16.56
CA THR A 263 8.51 -10.57 -16.72
C THR A 263 7.63 -11.78 -17.05
N GLU A 264 8.07 -12.63 -17.99
CA GLU A 264 7.30 -13.83 -18.37
C GLU A 264 7.27 -14.86 -17.24
N LEU A 265 8.41 -15.11 -16.59
CA LEU A 265 8.46 -16.03 -15.46
C LEU A 265 7.52 -15.56 -14.34
N LYS A 266 7.53 -14.26 -14.02
CA LYS A 266 6.61 -13.69 -13.04
C LYS A 266 5.15 -13.93 -13.41
N GLN A 267 4.76 -13.72 -14.67
CA GLN A 267 3.39 -13.97 -15.12
C GLN A 267 3.00 -15.46 -14.98
N VAL A 268 3.89 -16.38 -15.37
CA VAL A 268 3.65 -17.82 -15.22
C VAL A 268 3.51 -18.20 -13.76
N LEU A 269 4.37 -17.68 -12.89
CA LEU A 269 4.30 -17.90 -11.45
C LEU A 269 2.99 -17.35 -10.86
N GLN A 270 2.56 -16.14 -11.26
CA GLN A 270 1.31 -15.51 -10.80
C GLN A 270 0.08 -16.33 -11.16
N ARG A 271 0.10 -17.00 -12.31
CA ARG A 271 -0.98 -17.89 -12.70
C ARG A 271 -0.88 -19.23 -11.99
N ALA A 272 0.33 -19.77 -11.82
CA ALA A 272 0.55 -20.99 -11.06
C ALA A 272 0.18 -20.84 -9.58
N SER A 273 0.33 -19.65 -8.97
CA SER A 273 -0.05 -19.43 -7.58
C SER A 273 -1.56 -19.55 -7.33
N ILE A 274 -2.40 -19.31 -8.35
CA ILE A 274 -3.87 -19.38 -8.25
C ILE A 274 -4.33 -20.75 -7.77
N LEU A 275 -3.72 -21.83 -8.25
CA LEU A 275 -4.05 -23.22 -7.90
C LEU A 275 -2.99 -23.85 -6.99
N SER A 276 -2.17 -23.04 -6.32
CA SER A 276 -1.22 -23.53 -5.32
C SER A 276 -1.90 -23.68 -3.97
N ASN A 277 -1.43 -24.61 -3.15
CA ASN A 277 -1.94 -24.79 -1.78
C ASN A 277 -1.79 -23.50 -0.96
N GLU A 278 -2.88 -22.99 -0.38
CA GLU A 278 -2.90 -21.70 0.34
C GLU A 278 -1.94 -21.61 1.54
N ARG A 279 -1.58 -22.75 2.15
CA ARG A 279 -0.72 -22.79 3.34
C ARG A 279 0.78 -22.87 3.02
N PHE A 280 1.14 -23.46 1.89
CA PHE A 280 2.55 -23.73 1.53
C PHE A 280 2.98 -23.08 0.20
N SER A 281 2.02 -22.64 -0.62
CA SER A 281 2.17 -22.01 -1.94
C SER A 281 3.18 -22.71 -2.85
N GLY A 282 3.25 -24.05 -2.79
CA GLY A 282 4.24 -24.84 -3.52
C GLY A 282 3.91 -25.04 -5.00
N ALA A 283 4.91 -24.95 -5.87
CA ALA A 283 4.85 -25.42 -7.26
C ALA A 283 6.08 -26.24 -7.65
N TYR A 284 5.87 -27.24 -8.49
CA TYR A 284 6.89 -28.00 -9.19
C TYR A 284 7.31 -27.30 -10.48
N PHE A 285 8.60 -27.34 -10.77
CA PHE A 285 9.25 -26.82 -11.96
C PHE A 285 9.90 -28.02 -12.64
N TYR A 286 9.51 -28.24 -13.88
CA TYR A 286 10.01 -29.28 -14.77
C TYR A 286 10.78 -28.59 -15.90
N LEU A 287 12.10 -28.68 -15.83
CA LEU A 287 13.00 -28.16 -16.84
C LEU A 287 13.41 -29.30 -17.78
N SER A 288 13.44 -28.99 -19.08
CA SER A 288 13.96 -29.82 -20.17
C SER A 288 14.60 -28.90 -21.21
N PRO A 289 15.46 -29.38 -22.13
CA PRO A 289 16.11 -28.50 -23.10
C PRO A 289 15.13 -27.58 -23.85
N GLY A 290 15.35 -26.26 -23.72
CA GLY A 290 14.53 -25.20 -24.32
C GLY A 290 13.18 -24.92 -23.62
N ARG A 291 12.85 -25.60 -22.51
CA ARG A 291 11.50 -25.58 -21.94
C ARG A 291 11.47 -25.65 -20.40
N LEU A 292 10.68 -24.76 -19.81
CA LEU A 292 10.25 -24.83 -18.41
C LEU A 292 8.75 -25.10 -18.36
N MET A 293 8.33 -26.08 -17.56
CA MET A 293 6.94 -26.31 -17.18
C MET A 293 6.76 -26.12 -15.68
N ILE A 294 5.78 -25.34 -15.25
CA ILE A 294 5.45 -25.12 -13.84
C ILE A 294 4.10 -25.78 -13.56
N GLU A 295 4.04 -26.60 -12.52
CA GLU A 295 2.84 -27.28 -12.03
C GLU A 295 2.57 -26.90 -10.58
N SER A 296 1.35 -26.49 -10.27
CA SER A 296 0.88 -26.31 -8.89
C SER A 296 -0.38 -27.11 -8.65
N SER A 297 -0.66 -27.43 -7.40
CA SER A 297 -1.90 -28.10 -7.00
C SER A 297 -2.33 -27.71 -5.59
N ASN A 298 -3.62 -27.77 -5.30
CA ASN A 298 -4.22 -27.49 -4.00
C ASN A 298 -4.86 -28.75 -3.36
N ALA A 299 -5.53 -28.58 -2.22
CA ALA A 299 -6.11 -29.69 -1.45
C ALA A 299 -7.36 -30.28 -2.12
N GLU A 300 -7.97 -29.50 -3.00
CA GLU A 300 -9.17 -29.78 -3.78
C GLU A 300 -8.87 -30.60 -5.05
N HIS A 301 -7.61 -31.04 -5.22
CA HIS A 301 -7.09 -31.74 -6.39
C HIS A 301 -7.16 -30.91 -7.69
N GLU A 302 -7.28 -29.58 -7.58
CA GLU A 302 -7.13 -28.68 -8.71
C GLU A 302 -5.64 -28.51 -9.02
N SER A 303 -5.30 -28.31 -10.29
CA SER A 303 -3.91 -28.12 -10.68
C SER A 303 -3.76 -27.17 -11.86
N SER A 304 -2.66 -26.43 -11.87
CA SER A 304 -2.21 -25.66 -13.03
C SER A 304 -1.00 -26.36 -13.65
N LYS A 305 -0.89 -26.31 -14.99
CA LYS A 305 0.29 -26.74 -15.74
C LYS A 305 0.58 -25.74 -16.82
N GLU A 306 1.66 -25.01 -16.67
CA GLU A 306 2.05 -23.97 -17.62
C GLU A 306 3.42 -24.27 -18.20
N THR A 307 3.60 -23.99 -19.49
CA THR A 307 4.85 -24.23 -20.19
C THR A 307 5.33 -22.96 -20.87
N MET A 308 6.61 -22.65 -20.75
CA MET A 308 7.26 -21.53 -21.41
C MET A 308 8.59 -21.94 -22.04
N SER A 309 8.93 -21.27 -23.13
CA SER A 309 10.24 -21.40 -23.77
C SER A 309 11.29 -20.66 -22.95
N VAL A 310 12.45 -21.28 -22.73
CA VAL A 310 13.53 -20.73 -21.89
C VAL A 310 14.89 -21.09 -22.46
N GLY A 311 15.92 -20.32 -22.10
CA GLY A 311 17.31 -20.71 -22.34
C GLY A 311 17.73 -21.74 -21.29
N TYR A 312 17.67 -23.02 -21.64
CA TYR A 312 18.08 -24.13 -20.77
C TYR A 312 18.57 -25.28 -21.64
N ASP A 313 19.83 -25.67 -21.51
CA ASP A 313 20.45 -26.71 -22.37
C ASP A 313 20.93 -27.93 -21.56
N ALA A 314 20.61 -28.00 -20.27
CA ALA A 314 21.02 -29.10 -19.39
C ALA A 314 20.01 -30.26 -19.40
N SER A 315 20.39 -31.37 -18.77
CA SER A 315 19.52 -32.53 -18.56
C SER A 315 18.29 -32.17 -17.71
N ASP A 316 17.18 -32.87 -17.94
CA ASP A 316 15.92 -32.66 -17.23
C ASP A 316 16.07 -32.49 -15.70
N LEU A 317 15.24 -31.61 -15.13
CA LEU A 317 15.19 -31.35 -13.70
C LEU A 317 13.75 -31.17 -13.25
N LYS A 318 13.34 -31.91 -12.22
CA LYS A 318 12.14 -31.64 -11.45
C LYS A 318 12.53 -31.09 -10.08
N ILE A 319 12.04 -29.91 -9.73
CA ILE A 319 12.29 -29.26 -8.43
C ILE A 319 11.01 -28.55 -7.95
N SER A 320 10.86 -28.26 -6.66
CA SER A 320 9.71 -27.52 -6.15
C SER A 320 10.12 -26.28 -5.34
N PHE A 321 9.38 -25.19 -5.48
CA PHE A 321 9.58 -23.95 -4.73
C PHE A 321 8.26 -23.45 -4.15
N ASN A 322 8.35 -22.66 -3.06
CA ASN A 322 7.25 -21.80 -2.64
C ASN A 322 7.19 -20.59 -3.60
N ILE A 323 6.07 -20.44 -4.30
CA ILE A 323 5.87 -19.42 -5.34
C ILE A 323 5.85 -18.00 -4.75
N SER A 324 5.39 -17.82 -3.52
CA SER A 324 5.39 -16.50 -2.85
C SER A 324 6.79 -15.96 -2.55
N TYR A 325 7.81 -16.83 -2.53
CA TYR A 325 9.20 -16.36 -2.49
C TYR A 325 9.69 -15.82 -3.84
N LEU A 326 8.97 -16.13 -4.91
CA LEU A 326 9.30 -15.77 -6.29
C LEU A 326 8.39 -14.67 -6.86
N LEU A 327 7.19 -14.49 -6.29
CA LEU A 327 6.20 -13.47 -6.62
C LEU A 327 6.09 -12.46 -5.48
N ASN A 328 6.19 -11.17 -5.77
CA ASN A 328 5.98 -10.15 -4.75
C ASN A 328 4.70 -9.32 -5.14
N ILE A 329 4.36 -8.14 -4.55
CA ILE A 329 3.17 -7.24 -4.90
C ILE A 329 3.51 -5.75 -5.22
N LEU A 330 2.83 -4.97 -6.08
CA LEU A 330 3.25 -3.56 -6.32
C LEU A 330 2.85 -2.56 -5.19
N ALA A 331 3.77 -1.70 -4.73
CA ALA A 331 3.51 -0.60 -3.79
C ALA A 331 3.93 0.77 -4.34
N VAL A 332 3.24 1.83 -3.91
CA VAL A 332 3.49 3.23 -4.25
C VAL A 332 3.65 4.04 -2.95
N VAL A 333 4.85 4.55 -2.69
CA VAL A 333 5.23 5.24 -1.46
C VAL A 333 5.61 6.70 -1.73
N GLY A 334 5.57 7.56 -0.71
CA GLY A 334 5.91 8.99 -0.84
C GLY A 334 5.15 9.84 0.17
N ASP A 335 5.54 11.10 0.34
CA ASP A 335 4.94 11.97 1.35
C ASP A 335 3.46 12.30 1.08
N ASN A 336 2.79 12.83 2.10
CA ASN A 336 1.43 13.38 1.94
C ASN A 336 1.47 14.52 0.92
N GLY A 337 0.58 14.47 -0.07
CA GLY A 337 0.56 15.44 -1.17
C GLY A 337 1.54 15.13 -2.32
N ALA A 338 2.38 14.09 -2.24
CA ALA A 338 3.32 13.74 -3.30
C ALA A 338 2.68 13.24 -4.62
N GLY A 339 1.36 12.99 -4.60
CA GLY A 339 0.59 12.56 -5.78
C GLY A 339 0.22 11.08 -5.82
N LYS A 340 0.46 10.31 -4.73
CA LYS A 340 0.15 8.86 -4.66
C LYS A 340 -1.31 8.56 -5.04
N THR A 341 -2.23 9.24 -4.36
CA THR A 341 -3.67 9.16 -4.65
C THR A 341 -3.98 9.54 -6.10
N SER A 342 -3.27 10.50 -6.68
CA SER A 342 -3.47 10.93 -8.08
C SER A 342 -3.13 9.81 -9.08
N VAL A 343 -2.14 8.96 -8.78
CA VAL A 343 -1.79 7.79 -9.62
C VAL A 343 -2.89 6.73 -9.55
N LEU A 344 -3.33 6.38 -8.34
CA LEU A 344 -4.44 5.44 -8.14
C LEU A 344 -5.72 6.00 -8.78
N GLU A 345 -5.98 7.29 -8.63
CA GLU A 345 -7.08 8.00 -9.26
C GLU A 345 -7.00 7.96 -10.78
N ALA A 346 -5.82 8.09 -11.39
CA ALA A 346 -5.67 7.97 -12.84
C ALA A 346 -6.08 6.57 -13.35
N ILE A 347 -5.66 5.50 -12.66
CA ILE A 347 -6.05 4.12 -12.98
C ILE A 347 -7.57 3.94 -12.83
N TYR A 348 -8.13 4.46 -11.73
CA TYR A 348 -9.57 4.44 -11.49
C TYR A 348 -10.35 5.27 -12.52
N TYR A 349 -9.81 6.40 -12.96
CA TYR A 349 -10.45 7.28 -13.92
C TYR A 349 -10.47 6.67 -15.32
N LEU A 350 -9.39 5.99 -15.72
CA LEU A 350 -9.33 5.24 -16.98
C LEU A 350 -10.38 4.13 -17.02
N SER A 351 -10.64 3.46 -15.90
CA SER A 351 -11.56 2.31 -15.85
C SER A 351 -13.02 2.67 -15.59
N THR A 352 -13.29 3.80 -14.93
CA THR A 352 -14.66 4.16 -14.52
C THR A 352 -15.17 5.45 -15.16
N LEU A 353 -14.29 6.21 -15.83
CA LEU A 353 -14.54 7.56 -16.34
C LEU A 353 -14.96 8.56 -15.26
N LYS A 354 -14.71 8.21 -13.98
CA LYS A 354 -15.08 9.00 -12.81
C LYS A 354 -13.89 9.09 -11.86
N SER A 355 -13.77 10.23 -11.18
CA SER A 355 -12.87 10.38 -10.05
C SER A 355 -13.58 9.92 -8.79
N PHE A 356 -12.83 9.35 -7.85
CA PHE A 356 -13.33 9.07 -6.50
C PHE A 356 -13.13 10.25 -5.53
N ARG A 357 -12.54 11.37 -5.97
CA ARG A 357 -12.33 12.58 -5.16
C ARG A 357 -13.26 13.73 -5.52
N THR A 358 -13.58 13.90 -6.80
CA THR A 358 -14.42 15.00 -7.30
C THR A 358 -15.42 14.52 -8.33
N GLN A 359 -16.61 15.13 -8.30
CA GLN A 359 -17.63 14.96 -9.33
C GLN A 359 -17.42 15.93 -10.50
N THR A 360 -16.58 16.95 -10.33
CA THR A 360 -16.33 18.00 -11.32
C THR A 360 -15.09 17.65 -12.13
N HIS A 361 -15.30 17.16 -13.35
CA HIS A 361 -14.19 16.74 -14.22
C HIS A 361 -13.15 17.83 -14.52
N ASN A 362 -13.54 19.12 -14.46
CA ASN A 362 -12.62 20.23 -14.69
C ASN A 362 -11.57 20.37 -13.58
N ASP A 363 -11.83 19.85 -12.38
CA ASP A 363 -10.90 19.89 -11.27
C ASP A 363 -9.76 18.87 -11.41
N LEU A 364 -9.88 17.92 -12.35
CA LEU A 364 -8.85 16.93 -12.69
C LEU A 364 -7.76 17.48 -13.62
N ILE A 365 -7.96 18.67 -14.19
CA ILE A 365 -7.04 19.31 -15.12
C ILE A 365 -6.15 20.27 -14.34
N ALA A 366 -4.84 20.00 -14.30
CA ALA A 366 -3.89 20.89 -13.67
C ALA A 366 -3.88 22.27 -14.34
N ARG A 367 -4.07 23.33 -13.55
CA ARG A 367 -4.05 24.73 -14.01
C ARG A 367 -2.62 25.25 -13.97
N TYR A 368 -1.81 24.93 -14.99
CA TYR A 368 -0.49 25.51 -15.15
C TYR A 368 -0.57 26.78 -16.01
N PRO A 369 -0.03 27.93 -15.56
CA PRO A 369 -0.11 29.21 -16.29
C PRO A 369 0.51 29.19 -17.70
N ASP A 370 1.49 28.32 -17.96
CA ASP A 370 2.32 28.35 -19.17
C ASP A 370 2.03 27.24 -20.20
N ARG A 371 0.93 26.48 -20.07
CA ARG A 371 0.59 25.42 -21.04
C ARG A 371 -0.81 25.59 -21.60
N ASP A 372 -0.87 26.08 -22.84
CA ASP A 372 -2.08 26.42 -23.61
C ASP A 372 -3.01 25.24 -23.97
N ARG A 373 -2.78 24.04 -23.41
CA ARG A 373 -3.65 22.87 -23.55
C ARG A 373 -3.67 22.06 -22.26
N GLY A 374 -4.48 22.49 -21.29
CA GLY A 374 -4.78 21.73 -20.08
C GLY A 374 -5.75 20.58 -20.39
N CYS A 375 -5.21 19.40 -20.66
CA CYS A 375 -6.00 18.17 -20.77
C CYS A 375 -5.48 17.14 -19.76
N ALA A 376 -6.38 16.44 -19.08
CA ALA A 376 -6.05 15.24 -18.33
C ALA A 376 -5.94 14.08 -19.33
N VAL A 377 -4.77 13.46 -19.41
CA VAL A 377 -4.49 12.34 -20.31
C VAL A 377 -4.04 11.15 -19.48
N VAL A 378 -4.77 10.05 -19.57
CA VAL A 378 -4.39 8.77 -18.96
C VAL A 378 -4.25 7.74 -20.07
N ARG A 379 -3.14 7.01 -20.05
CA ARG A 379 -2.76 6.02 -21.05
C ARG A 379 -2.25 4.78 -20.33
N ALA A 380 -2.70 3.61 -20.74
CA ALA A 380 -2.23 2.35 -20.20
C ALA A 380 -2.16 1.28 -21.29
N GLY A 381 -1.11 0.46 -21.23
CA GLY A 381 -1.13 -0.86 -21.85
C GLY A 381 -1.85 -1.84 -20.92
N VAL A 382 -2.80 -2.58 -21.45
CA VAL A 382 -3.55 -3.61 -20.72
C VAL A 382 -3.18 -4.95 -21.32
N HIS A 383 -2.63 -5.81 -20.47
CA HIS A 383 -2.25 -7.18 -20.79
C HIS A 383 -3.30 -8.14 -20.21
N GLN A 384 -4.05 -8.82 -21.07
CA GLN A 384 -5.02 -9.85 -20.70
C GLN A 384 -4.62 -11.18 -21.31
N ASP A 385 -5.10 -12.29 -20.75
CA ASP A 385 -4.66 -13.65 -21.12
C ASP A 385 -4.81 -13.94 -22.64
N ASP A 386 -5.76 -13.28 -23.33
CA ASP A 386 -6.05 -13.51 -24.76
C ASP A 386 -5.51 -12.43 -25.71
N HIS A 387 -5.20 -11.22 -25.23
CA HIS A 387 -4.73 -10.12 -26.08
C HIS A 387 -4.20 -8.92 -25.28
N ASP A 388 -3.26 -8.21 -25.90
CA ASP A 388 -2.75 -6.94 -25.44
C ASP A 388 -3.42 -5.80 -26.18
N PHE A 389 -3.84 -4.77 -25.46
CA PHE A 389 -4.39 -3.57 -26.07
C PHE A 389 -4.04 -2.32 -25.30
N PHE A 390 -4.16 -1.19 -25.97
CA PHE A 390 -3.90 0.11 -25.39
C PHE A 390 -5.21 0.80 -25.05
N MET A 391 -5.32 1.36 -23.86
CA MET A 391 -6.41 2.23 -23.45
C MET A 391 -5.90 3.65 -23.30
N ALA A 392 -6.63 4.62 -23.84
CA ALA A 392 -6.39 6.02 -23.56
C ALA A 392 -7.67 6.79 -23.31
N LEU A 393 -7.60 7.67 -22.32
CA LEU A 393 -8.58 8.68 -22.00
C LEU A 393 -7.92 10.04 -22.12
N GLU A 394 -8.55 10.94 -22.84
CA GLU A 394 -8.17 12.35 -22.94
C GLU A 394 -9.39 13.22 -22.62
N ARG A 395 -9.26 14.05 -21.59
CA ARG A 395 -10.30 14.99 -21.15
C ARG A 395 -9.72 16.40 -21.11
N CYS A 396 -10.18 17.23 -22.02
CA CYS A 396 -9.94 18.66 -22.06
C CYS A 396 -11.23 19.41 -21.64
N LYS A 397 -11.16 20.74 -21.54
CA LYS A 397 -12.33 21.59 -21.22
C LYS A 397 -13.53 21.34 -22.16
N ASP A 398 -13.26 21.25 -23.46
CA ASP A 398 -14.30 21.15 -24.50
C ASP A 398 -14.29 19.80 -25.26
N GLN A 399 -13.40 18.88 -24.88
CA GLN A 399 -13.19 17.63 -25.61
C GLN A 399 -13.03 16.42 -24.68
N PHE A 400 -13.65 15.31 -25.07
CA PHE A 400 -13.50 14.02 -24.40
C PHE A 400 -13.32 12.93 -25.43
N ARG A 401 -12.20 12.22 -25.35
CA ARG A 401 -11.84 11.14 -26.27
C ARG A 401 -11.48 9.89 -25.50
N LEU A 402 -11.97 8.77 -25.99
CA LEU A 402 -11.67 7.43 -25.51
C LEU A 402 -11.08 6.64 -26.66
N ARG A 403 -9.99 5.89 -26.42
CA ARG A 403 -9.34 5.08 -27.45
C ARG A 403 -9.03 3.68 -26.96
N LEU A 404 -9.35 2.70 -27.80
CA LEU A 404 -8.90 1.31 -27.68
C LEU A 404 -8.01 1.00 -28.89
N GLY A 405 -6.75 0.68 -28.61
CA GLY A 405 -5.73 0.58 -29.66
C GLY A 405 -5.58 1.89 -30.43
N ARG A 406 -5.90 1.87 -31.72
CA ARG A 406 -5.84 3.06 -32.61
C ARG A 406 -7.21 3.68 -32.87
N GLU A 407 -8.29 3.08 -32.38
CA GLU A 407 -9.65 3.48 -32.70
C GLU A 407 -10.29 4.32 -31.59
N GLU A 408 -11.12 5.29 -31.96
CA GLU A 408 -11.92 6.05 -31.01
C GLU A 408 -13.19 5.28 -30.63
N VAL A 409 -13.48 5.22 -29.33
CA VAL A 409 -14.61 4.48 -28.78
C VAL A 409 -15.74 5.45 -28.43
N PRO A 410 -16.87 5.42 -29.15
CA PRO A 410 -17.95 6.39 -28.96
C PRO A 410 -18.81 6.09 -27.72
N ARG A 411 -18.76 4.85 -27.20
CA ARG A 411 -19.60 4.41 -26.08
C ARG A 411 -18.74 4.12 -24.85
N ALA A 412 -18.96 4.89 -23.79
CA ALA A 412 -18.33 4.72 -22.48
C ALA A 412 -18.43 3.29 -21.94
N SER A 413 -19.60 2.63 -22.07
CA SER A 413 -19.81 1.26 -21.57
C SER A 413 -18.93 0.23 -22.26
N LEU A 414 -18.66 0.38 -23.56
CA LEU A 414 -17.73 -0.49 -24.29
C LEU A 414 -16.31 -0.27 -23.81
N PHE A 415 -15.92 0.99 -23.55
CA PHE A 415 -14.59 1.31 -23.05
C PHE A 415 -14.33 0.72 -21.65
N VAL A 416 -15.21 0.99 -20.68
CA VAL A 416 -15.02 0.57 -19.29
C VAL A 416 -15.08 -0.95 -19.09
N ALA A 417 -15.74 -1.70 -19.98
CA ALA A 417 -15.87 -3.16 -19.87
C ALA A 417 -14.53 -3.93 -19.93
N HIS A 418 -13.47 -3.27 -20.40
CA HIS A 418 -12.15 -3.84 -20.64
C HIS A 418 -11.23 -3.82 -19.43
N LEU A 419 -11.45 -2.93 -18.45
CA LEU A 419 -10.56 -2.77 -17.30
C LEU A 419 -11.37 -2.74 -15.99
N PRO A 420 -11.67 -3.91 -15.40
CA PRO A 420 -12.36 -3.99 -14.11
C PRO A 420 -11.46 -3.45 -13.01
N VAL A 421 -11.88 -2.39 -12.33
CA VAL A 421 -11.13 -1.78 -11.22
C VAL A 421 -12.03 -1.61 -10.01
N LEU A 422 -11.49 -2.00 -8.85
CA LEU A 422 -12.08 -1.74 -7.55
C LEU A 422 -11.11 -0.91 -6.73
N ALA A 423 -11.62 0.05 -5.96
CA ALA A 423 -10.80 0.93 -5.14
C ALA A 423 -11.35 0.97 -3.71
N LEU A 424 -10.44 0.87 -2.74
CA LEU A 424 -10.64 1.16 -1.34
C LEU A 424 -9.91 2.47 -1.02
N HIS A 425 -10.64 3.46 -0.54
CA HIS A 425 -10.16 4.80 -0.24
C HIS A 425 -10.99 5.40 0.91
N ALA A 426 -10.63 6.59 1.40
CA ALA A 426 -11.28 7.20 2.57
C ALA A 426 -12.83 7.28 2.48
N GLN A 427 -13.39 7.54 1.29
CA GLN A 427 -14.86 7.59 1.06
C GLN A 427 -15.53 6.21 0.86
N SER A 428 -14.81 5.09 0.88
CA SER A 428 -15.41 3.76 0.68
C SER A 428 -16.41 3.37 1.77
N ASP A 429 -16.32 4.00 2.95
CA ASP A 429 -17.24 3.81 4.07
C ASP A 429 -18.68 4.24 3.73
N ASP A 430 -18.86 5.11 2.73
CA ASP A 430 -20.18 5.54 2.25
C ASP A 430 -21.03 4.38 1.73
N LEU A 431 -20.39 3.27 1.31
CA LEU A 431 -21.10 2.04 0.98
C LEU A 431 -21.99 1.56 2.14
N VAL A 432 -21.52 1.77 3.37
CA VAL A 432 -22.20 1.36 4.60
C VAL A 432 -22.96 2.54 5.22
N LEU A 433 -22.32 3.70 5.31
CA LEU A 433 -22.79 4.83 6.12
C LEU A 433 -23.78 5.74 5.36
N ALA A 434 -23.62 5.85 4.04
CA ALA A 434 -24.40 6.78 3.23
C ALA A 434 -25.72 6.17 2.74
N GLY A 435 -26.40 6.92 1.88
CA GLY A 435 -27.73 6.56 1.38
C GLY A 435 -27.72 5.36 0.42
N PRO A 436 -28.92 4.82 0.09
CA PRO A 436 -29.12 3.67 -0.79
C PRO A 436 -28.44 3.76 -2.17
N GLU A 437 -28.16 4.97 -2.65
CA GLU A 437 -27.49 5.21 -3.92
C GLU A 437 -26.11 4.55 -4.00
N PHE A 438 -25.32 4.59 -2.92
CA PHE A 438 -23.97 4.00 -2.91
C PHE A 438 -24.02 2.48 -3.02
N ARG A 439 -24.95 1.84 -2.32
CA ARG A 439 -25.17 0.39 -2.37
C ARG A 439 -25.72 -0.06 -3.72
N ARG A 440 -26.64 0.70 -4.31
CA ARG A 440 -27.09 0.46 -5.69
C ARG A 440 -25.92 0.58 -6.68
N LYS A 441 -25.11 1.63 -6.61
CA LYS A 441 -23.95 1.79 -7.51
C LYS A 441 -22.95 0.64 -7.36
N PHE A 442 -22.73 0.16 -6.14
CA PHE A 442 -21.87 -0.98 -5.88
C PHE A 442 -22.39 -2.26 -6.55
N ILE A 443 -23.65 -2.63 -6.30
CA ILE A 443 -24.22 -3.84 -6.90
C ILE A 443 -24.42 -3.71 -8.41
N ASP A 444 -24.73 -2.52 -8.91
CA ASP A 444 -24.83 -2.24 -10.35
C ASP A 444 -23.47 -2.40 -11.04
N ARG A 445 -22.38 -1.97 -10.38
CA ARG A 445 -21.02 -2.21 -10.90
C ARG A 445 -20.68 -3.69 -10.92
N MET A 446 -21.06 -4.42 -9.88
CA MET A 446 -20.88 -5.87 -9.84
C MET A 446 -21.66 -6.56 -10.97
N ALA A 447 -22.94 -6.23 -11.12
CA ALA A 447 -23.82 -6.76 -12.15
C ALA A 447 -23.38 -6.39 -13.57
N PHE A 448 -22.81 -5.19 -13.77
CA PHE A 448 -22.25 -4.76 -15.06
C PHE A 448 -21.20 -5.74 -15.61
N TYR A 449 -20.31 -6.25 -14.75
CA TYR A 449 -19.29 -7.21 -15.18
C TYR A 449 -19.80 -8.66 -15.20
N LEU A 450 -20.91 -8.94 -14.50
CA LEU A 450 -21.49 -10.28 -14.41
C LEU A 450 -22.53 -10.60 -15.48
N PHE A 451 -23.30 -9.65 -15.98
CA PHE A 451 -24.40 -9.92 -16.91
C PHE A 451 -24.28 -9.05 -18.16
N ALA A 452 -24.16 -9.71 -19.32
CA ALA A 452 -23.95 -9.05 -20.60
C ALA A 452 -25.09 -8.09 -20.98
N ASP A 453 -26.33 -8.41 -20.57
CA ASP A 453 -27.52 -7.62 -20.84
C ASP A 453 -27.83 -6.56 -19.77
N PHE A 454 -27.01 -6.43 -18.72
CA PHE A 454 -27.22 -5.43 -17.66
C PHE A 454 -27.24 -4.00 -18.21
N VAL A 455 -26.27 -3.63 -19.05
CA VAL A 455 -26.17 -2.27 -19.60
C VAL A 455 -27.34 -1.93 -20.53
N PRO A 456 -27.71 -2.79 -21.50
CA PRO A 456 -28.92 -2.59 -22.29
C PRO A 456 -30.18 -2.45 -21.43
N ALA A 457 -30.38 -3.33 -20.44
CA ALA A 457 -31.54 -3.27 -19.55
C ALA A 457 -31.58 -1.97 -18.74
N TYR A 458 -30.44 -1.57 -18.16
CA TYR A 458 -30.30 -0.33 -17.42
C TYR A 458 -30.60 0.90 -18.28
N ALA A 459 -30.10 0.95 -19.52
CA ALA A 459 -30.33 2.05 -20.44
C ALA A 459 -31.82 2.19 -20.81
N GLN A 460 -32.51 1.07 -21.07
CA GLN A 460 -33.94 1.08 -21.36
C GLN A 460 -34.75 1.47 -20.13
N PHE A 461 -34.44 0.92 -18.96
CA PHE A 461 -35.07 1.31 -17.70
C PHE A 461 -34.93 2.81 -17.43
N ALA A 462 -33.71 3.36 -17.52
CA ALA A 462 -33.45 4.79 -17.30
C ALA A 462 -34.21 5.67 -18.30
N ARG A 463 -34.31 5.23 -19.56
CA ARG A 463 -35.13 5.90 -20.58
C ARG A 463 -36.60 5.88 -20.21
N MET A 464 -37.15 4.73 -19.81
CA MET A 464 -38.56 4.60 -19.42
C MET A 464 -38.88 5.43 -18.18
N LEU A 465 -38.02 5.41 -17.16
CA LEU A 465 -38.15 6.26 -15.97
C LEU A 465 -38.18 7.75 -16.34
N LYS A 466 -37.31 8.18 -17.27
CA LYS A 466 -37.29 9.57 -17.75
C LYS A 466 -38.59 9.93 -18.48
N GLN A 467 -39.09 9.07 -19.36
CA GLN A 467 -40.34 9.30 -20.10
C GLN A 467 -41.55 9.31 -19.16
N ARG A 468 -41.61 8.36 -18.22
CA ARG A 468 -42.65 8.27 -17.20
C ARG A 468 -42.68 9.53 -16.33
N ASN A 469 -41.53 9.98 -15.83
CA ASN A 469 -41.44 11.22 -15.06
C ASN A 469 -41.79 12.46 -15.88
N ALA A 470 -41.48 12.49 -17.18
CA ALA A 470 -41.91 13.59 -18.04
C ALA A 470 -43.43 13.65 -18.19
N ALA A 471 -44.09 12.50 -18.41
CA ALA A 471 -45.54 12.41 -18.48
C ALA A 471 -46.22 12.82 -17.16
N LEU A 472 -45.68 12.40 -16.01
CA LEU A 472 -46.21 12.79 -14.70
C LEU A 472 -46.16 14.31 -14.48
N ARG A 473 -45.05 14.98 -14.85
CA ARG A 473 -44.92 16.44 -14.72
C ARG A 473 -45.87 17.22 -15.62
N THR A 474 -46.24 16.65 -16.78
CA THR A 474 -47.18 17.27 -17.72
C THR A 474 -48.62 16.81 -17.51
N GLY A 475 -48.89 15.98 -16.49
CA GLY A 475 -50.22 15.45 -16.18
C GLY A 475 -50.75 14.42 -17.17
N GLN A 476 -49.89 13.89 -18.05
CA GLN A 476 -50.22 12.87 -19.06
C GLN A 476 -50.21 11.45 -18.45
N SER A 477 -50.89 10.50 -19.12
CA SER A 477 -50.94 9.09 -18.69
C SER A 477 -49.58 8.41 -18.82
N THR A 478 -49.22 7.55 -17.86
CA THR A 478 -47.99 6.74 -17.88
C THR A 478 -48.19 5.35 -18.49
N GLU A 479 -49.41 4.95 -18.83
CA GLU A 479 -49.77 3.58 -19.20
C GLU A 479 -49.00 3.03 -20.41
N ILE A 480 -48.58 3.91 -21.33
CA ILE A 480 -47.78 3.54 -22.50
C ILE A 480 -46.38 3.08 -22.09
N TRP A 481 -45.85 3.63 -20.99
CA TRP A 481 -44.49 3.37 -20.51
C TRP A 481 -44.44 2.32 -19.40
N ASP A 482 -45.55 2.13 -18.67
CA ASP A 482 -45.65 1.22 -17.53
C ASP A 482 -45.18 -0.23 -17.86
N PRO A 483 -45.61 -0.89 -18.97
CA PRO A 483 -45.18 -2.25 -19.27
C PRO A 483 -43.66 -2.39 -19.47
N LEU A 484 -43.04 -1.48 -20.21
CA LEU A 484 -41.59 -1.49 -20.45
C LEU A 484 -40.82 -1.09 -19.18
N PHE A 485 -41.35 -0.17 -18.38
CA PHE A 485 -40.76 0.19 -17.09
C PHE A 485 -40.72 -1.01 -16.14
N ILE A 486 -41.82 -1.78 -16.07
CA ILE A 486 -41.92 -3.01 -15.27
C ILE A 486 -40.93 -4.05 -15.79
N GLN A 487 -40.99 -4.37 -17.09
CA GLN A 487 -40.15 -5.40 -17.71
C GLN A 487 -38.65 -5.17 -17.45
N TYR A 488 -38.13 -3.98 -17.78
CA TYR A 488 -36.71 -3.69 -17.58
C TYR A 488 -36.38 -3.47 -16.11
N GLY A 489 -37.34 -3.03 -15.30
CA GLY A 489 -37.15 -2.84 -13.88
C GLY A 489 -37.00 -4.14 -13.09
N GLU A 490 -37.86 -5.12 -13.38
CA GLU A 490 -37.76 -6.47 -12.83
C GLU A 490 -36.46 -7.14 -13.26
N ARG A 491 -36.11 -7.03 -14.55
CA ARG A 491 -34.84 -7.57 -15.05
C ARG A 491 -33.62 -7.02 -14.31
N LEU A 492 -33.59 -5.73 -14.00
CA LEU A 492 -32.50 -5.13 -13.21
C LEU A 492 -32.47 -5.68 -11.77
N ASN A 493 -33.62 -5.80 -11.13
CA ASN A 493 -33.70 -6.32 -9.77
C ASN A 493 -33.31 -7.80 -9.70
N GLU A 494 -33.72 -8.62 -10.68
CA GLU A 494 -33.27 -10.02 -10.81
C GLU A 494 -31.75 -10.13 -10.85
N GLN A 495 -31.10 -9.33 -11.69
CA GLN A 495 -29.63 -9.32 -11.82
C GLN A 495 -28.95 -8.83 -10.54
N ARG A 496 -29.52 -7.85 -9.85
CA ARG A 496 -29.01 -7.37 -8.55
C ARG A 496 -29.13 -8.43 -7.46
N VAL A 497 -30.25 -9.13 -7.40
CA VAL A 497 -30.46 -10.25 -6.45
C VAL A 497 -29.46 -11.36 -6.74
N ALA A 498 -29.32 -11.77 -8.01
CA ALA A 498 -28.35 -12.79 -8.40
C ALA A 498 -26.89 -12.40 -8.05
N ALA A 499 -26.52 -11.14 -8.24
CA ALA A 499 -25.21 -10.64 -7.79
C ALA A 499 -25.06 -10.67 -6.26
N LEU A 500 -26.12 -10.32 -5.51
CA LEU A 500 -26.10 -10.33 -4.05
C LEU A 500 -26.01 -11.76 -3.49
N ASP A 501 -26.66 -12.73 -4.13
CA ASP A 501 -26.61 -14.14 -3.72
C ASP A 501 -25.21 -14.74 -3.92
N LEU A 502 -24.51 -14.32 -4.98
CA LEU A 502 -23.09 -14.66 -5.14
C LEU A 502 -22.22 -14.05 -4.01
N LEU A 503 -22.48 -12.80 -3.62
CA LEU A 503 -21.79 -12.19 -2.47
C LEU A 503 -22.06 -12.96 -1.18
N LYS A 504 -23.31 -13.35 -0.91
CA LYS A 504 -23.66 -14.16 0.27
C LYS A 504 -22.89 -15.46 0.34
N THR A 505 -22.56 -16.04 -0.81
CA THR A 505 -21.82 -17.31 -0.89
C THR A 505 -20.32 -17.12 -0.62
N VAL A 506 -19.71 -16.08 -1.20
CA VAL A 506 -18.26 -15.88 -1.15
C VAL A 506 -17.80 -15.08 0.06
N LEU A 507 -18.59 -14.09 0.49
CA LEU A 507 -18.19 -13.15 1.54
C LEU A 507 -17.83 -13.82 2.89
N PRO A 508 -18.53 -14.88 3.35
CA PRO A 508 -18.12 -15.59 4.57
C PRO A 508 -16.69 -16.14 4.53
N GLN A 509 -16.24 -16.65 3.38
CA GLN A 509 -14.88 -17.18 3.20
C GLN A 509 -13.84 -16.07 3.33
N VAL A 510 -14.14 -14.90 2.77
CA VAL A 510 -13.27 -13.72 2.91
C VAL A 510 -13.22 -13.24 4.36
N PHE A 511 -14.34 -13.27 5.09
CA PHE A 511 -14.35 -12.92 6.50
C PHE A 511 -13.58 -13.90 7.37
N GLU A 512 -13.64 -15.20 7.09
CA GLU A 512 -12.85 -16.19 7.80
C GLU A 512 -11.34 -15.87 7.75
N ALA A 513 -10.85 -15.39 6.60
CA ALA A 513 -9.47 -14.99 6.44
C ALA A 513 -9.12 -13.64 7.08
N LEU A 514 -10.03 -12.65 7.03
CA LEU A 514 -9.71 -11.26 7.44
C LEU A 514 -10.15 -10.92 8.86
N ALA A 515 -11.29 -11.44 9.31
CA ALA A 515 -11.90 -11.16 10.62
C ALA A 515 -12.94 -12.25 10.96
N PRO A 516 -12.49 -13.43 11.41
CA PRO A 516 -13.36 -14.60 11.65
C PRO A 516 -14.43 -14.37 12.73
N GLN A 517 -14.28 -13.34 13.55
CA GLN A 517 -15.25 -12.92 14.57
C GLN A 517 -16.46 -12.15 14.02
N LEU A 518 -16.49 -11.84 12.71
CA LEU A 518 -17.55 -11.07 12.07
C LEU A 518 -18.43 -11.98 11.21
N SER A 519 -19.75 -11.90 11.39
CA SER A 519 -20.75 -12.47 10.50
C SER A 519 -21.57 -11.35 9.88
N VAL A 520 -21.94 -11.54 8.61
CA VAL A 520 -22.69 -10.56 7.84
C VAL A 520 -23.91 -11.22 7.23
N ASP A 521 -25.05 -10.53 7.33
CA ASP A 521 -26.22 -10.82 6.49
C ASP A 521 -26.57 -9.62 5.60
N MET A 522 -27.24 -9.93 4.50
CA MET A 522 -27.51 -9.03 3.39
C MET A 522 -28.96 -9.18 2.92
N GLN A 523 -29.75 -8.11 3.00
CA GLN A 523 -31.14 -8.12 2.55
C GLN A 523 -31.36 -7.16 1.39
N PHE A 524 -31.89 -7.67 0.28
CA PHE A 524 -32.27 -6.85 -0.88
C PHE A 524 -33.68 -6.29 -0.71
N HIS A 525 -33.84 -5.00 -0.98
CA HIS A 525 -35.13 -4.33 -1.08
C HIS A 525 -35.32 -3.80 -2.50
N PRO A 526 -36.35 -4.21 -3.24
CA PRO A 526 -36.52 -3.87 -4.66
C PRO A 526 -36.98 -2.42 -4.93
N GLY A 527 -37.22 -1.63 -3.88
CA GLY A 527 -37.71 -0.25 -3.99
C GLY A 527 -39.23 -0.12 -4.01
N HIS A 528 -39.93 -1.19 -3.64
CA HIS A 528 -41.37 -1.23 -3.35
C HIS A 528 -41.63 -2.13 -2.13
N LYS A 529 -42.86 -2.13 -1.62
CA LYS A 529 -43.24 -2.91 -0.45
C LYS A 529 -43.07 -4.41 -0.73
N SER A 530 -42.47 -5.12 0.23
CA SER A 530 -42.29 -6.59 0.16
C SER A 530 -43.65 -7.31 0.04
N GLY A 531 -43.68 -8.35 -0.79
CA GLY A 531 -44.88 -9.19 -1.02
C GLY A 531 -45.84 -8.68 -2.10
N LEU A 532 -45.53 -7.58 -2.79
CA LEU A 532 -46.21 -7.13 -4.00
C LEU A 532 -45.27 -7.26 -5.19
N ASP A 533 -45.78 -7.58 -6.37
CA ASP A 533 -45.04 -7.38 -7.61
C ASP A 533 -44.97 -5.89 -7.99
N LEU A 534 -44.09 -5.54 -8.93
CA LEU A 534 -43.87 -4.15 -9.32
C LEU A 534 -45.11 -3.53 -9.99
N SER A 535 -45.88 -4.33 -10.74
CA SER A 535 -47.09 -3.89 -11.42
C SER A 535 -48.17 -3.44 -10.44
N GLU A 536 -48.46 -4.28 -9.44
CA GLU A 536 -49.41 -3.99 -8.37
C GLU A 536 -48.97 -2.78 -7.54
N ALA A 537 -47.68 -2.69 -7.23
CA ALA A 537 -47.13 -1.56 -6.49
C ALA A 537 -47.35 -0.24 -7.26
N LEU A 538 -47.08 -0.22 -8.57
CA LEU A 538 -47.27 0.95 -9.44
C LEU A 538 -48.73 1.35 -9.56
N ALA A 539 -49.64 0.37 -9.71
CA ALA A 539 -51.08 0.65 -9.76
C ALA A 539 -51.56 1.35 -8.49
N ARG A 540 -51.14 0.86 -7.31
CA ARG A 540 -51.51 1.44 -6.00
C ARG A 540 -50.92 2.83 -5.76
N ASN A 541 -49.78 3.15 -6.36
CA ASN A 541 -49.08 4.41 -6.13
C ASN A 541 -49.32 5.46 -7.24
N ARG A 542 -50.19 5.15 -8.21
CA ARG A 542 -50.42 5.96 -9.42
C ARG A 542 -50.88 7.39 -9.10
N GLU A 543 -51.79 7.58 -8.16
CA GLU A 543 -52.25 8.93 -7.76
C GLU A 543 -51.13 9.74 -7.12
N ARG A 544 -50.38 9.15 -6.19
CA ARG A 544 -49.24 9.82 -5.53
C ARG A 544 -48.11 10.17 -6.50
N ASP A 545 -47.82 9.29 -7.45
CA ASP A 545 -46.84 9.57 -8.50
C ASP A 545 -47.27 10.79 -9.35
N ARG A 546 -48.58 10.93 -9.62
CA ARG A 546 -49.17 12.06 -10.36
C ARG A 546 -49.10 13.35 -9.55
N GLU A 547 -49.46 13.32 -8.27
CA GLU A 547 -49.37 14.47 -7.36
C GLU A 547 -47.93 14.98 -7.22
N MET A 548 -46.97 14.06 -7.09
CA MET A 548 -45.56 14.39 -6.89
C MET A 548 -44.81 14.69 -8.20
N GLY A 549 -45.43 14.46 -9.36
CA GLY A 549 -44.81 14.66 -10.67
C GLY A 549 -43.59 13.76 -10.92
N GLN A 550 -43.47 12.64 -10.21
CA GLN A 550 -42.33 11.72 -10.32
C GLN A 550 -42.69 10.30 -9.87
N THR A 551 -41.98 9.32 -10.41
CA THR A 551 -42.11 7.91 -10.06
C THR A 551 -41.48 7.64 -8.69
N LEU A 552 -42.31 7.37 -7.68
CA LEU A 552 -41.85 7.27 -6.30
C LEU A 552 -41.35 5.88 -5.91
N ILE A 553 -41.75 4.83 -6.63
CA ILE A 553 -41.43 3.43 -6.33
C ILE A 553 -40.79 2.72 -7.53
N GLY A 554 -40.05 1.64 -7.25
CA GLY A 554 -39.40 0.81 -8.26
C GLY A 554 -37.87 0.73 -8.10
N PRO A 555 -37.17 0.12 -9.06
CA PRO A 555 -35.74 -0.21 -8.97
C PRO A 555 -34.81 0.98 -8.72
N GLN A 556 -35.22 2.20 -9.04
CA GLN A 556 -34.49 3.44 -8.74
C GLN A 556 -34.46 3.76 -7.22
N ARG A 557 -35.32 3.12 -6.44
CA ARG A 557 -35.39 3.19 -4.98
C ARG A 557 -34.88 1.93 -4.28
N ALA A 558 -34.39 0.94 -5.02
CA ALA A 558 -33.88 -0.30 -4.45
C ALA A 558 -32.77 -0.04 -3.41
N ASP A 559 -32.63 -0.90 -2.42
CA ASP A 559 -31.60 -0.79 -1.39
C ASP A 559 -31.09 -2.17 -0.98
N ILE A 560 -29.92 -2.18 -0.35
CA ILE A 560 -29.32 -3.35 0.28
C ILE A 560 -29.13 -3.00 1.75
N LEU A 561 -29.64 -3.81 2.66
CA LEU A 561 -29.39 -3.64 4.08
C LEU A 561 -28.33 -4.64 4.52
N PHE A 562 -27.31 -4.13 5.20
CA PHE A 562 -26.24 -4.93 5.80
C PHE A 562 -26.47 -5.03 7.30
N THR A 563 -26.36 -6.24 7.84
CA THR A 563 -26.33 -6.50 9.28
C THR A 563 -25.01 -7.18 9.64
N LEU A 564 -24.43 -6.80 10.78
CA LEU A 564 -23.19 -7.34 11.32
C LEU A 564 -23.51 -7.98 12.67
N ASN A 565 -23.27 -9.29 12.81
CA ASN A 565 -23.62 -10.05 14.02
C ASN A 565 -25.07 -9.78 14.48
N ASP A 566 -26.03 -9.81 13.55
CA ASP A 566 -27.46 -9.51 13.76
C ASP A 566 -27.83 -8.05 14.10
N TYR A 567 -26.86 -7.14 14.17
CA TYR A 567 -27.11 -5.71 14.40
C TYR A 567 -27.03 -4.88 13.12
N ALA A 568 -27.83 -3.82 13.04
CA ALA A 568 -27.76 -2.88 11.91
C ALA A 568 -26.39 -2.17 11.89
N PHE A 569 -25.70 -2.25 10.75
CA PHE A 569 -24.34 -1.74 10.56
C PHE A 569 -24.16 -0.29 10.99
N LYS A 570 -25.13 0.58 10.64
CA LYS A 570 -25.09 2.02 10.87
C LYS A 570 -25.09 2.43 12.35
N SER A 571 -25.51 1.51 13.22
CA SER A 571 -25.76 1.82 14.63
C SER A 571 -24.72 1.20 15.57
N PHE A 572 -24.00 0.16 15.15
CA PHE A 572 -23.19 -0.66 16.04
C PHE A 572 -21.76 -0.97 15.56
N ALA A 573 -21.45 -0.80 14.27
CA ALA A 573 -20.12 -1.16 13.77
C ALA A 573 -19.06 -0.10 14.15
N SER A 574 -17.95 -0.56 14.71
CA SER A 574 -16.75 0.27 14.90
C SER A 574 -16.16 0.70 13.55
N ARG A 575 -15.35 1.78 13.54
CA ARG A 575 -14.67 2.23 12.31
C ARG A 575 -13.81 1.11 11.69
N GLY A 576 -13.05 0.37 12.50
CA GLY A 576 -12.25 -0.76 12.01
C GLY A 576 -13.09 -1.87 11.36
N GLN A 577 -14.25 -2.20 11.94
CA GLN A 577 -15.17 -3.18 11.35
C GLN A 577 -15.76 -2.73 10.01
N ILE A 578 -16.07 -1.44 9.85
CA ILE A 578 -16.53 -0.87 8.57
C ILE A 578 -15.43 -1.01 7.50
N LYS A 579 -14.18 -0.76 7.87
CA LYS A 579 -13.02 -0.90 6.97
C LYS A 579 -12.80 -2.34 6.54
N VAL A 580 -12.77 -3.27 7.49
CA VAL A 580 -12.66 -4.71 7.19
C VAL A 580 -13.82 -5.18 6.32
N PHE A 581 -15.04 -4.74 6.61
CA PHE A 581 -16.22 -5.08 5.83
C PHE A 581 -16.15 -4.59 4.38
N THR A 582 -15.79 -3.33 4.18
CA THR A 582 -15.68 -2.73 2.84
C THR A 582 -14.53 -3.34 2.03
N ALA A 583 -13.42 -3.68 2.68
CA ALA A 583 -12.36 -4.47 2.08
C ALA A 583 -12.86 -5.87 1.68
N ALA A 584 -13.52 -6.59 2.59
CA ALA A 584 -14.05 -7.93 2.33
C ALA A 584 -15.05 -7.95 1.15
N LEU A 585 -15.97 -6.97 1.08
CA LEU A 585 -16.88 -6.81 -0.07
C LEU A 585 -16.13 -6.56 -1.39
N THR A 586 -15.07 -5.76 -1.33
CA THR A 586 -14.23 -5.47 -2.51
C THR A 586 -13.53 -6.73 -2.99
N LEU A 587 -12.93 -7.50 -2.08
CA LEU A 587 -12.24 -8.74 -2.41
C LEU A 587 -13.22 -9.82 -2.90
N ALA A 588 -14.37 -9.99 -2.24
CA ALA A 588 -15.41 -10.91 -2.68
C ALA A 588 -15.90 -10.58 -4.09
N THR A 589 -16.09 -9.28 -4.40
CA THR A 589 -16.48 -8.84 -5.75
C THR A 589 -15.44 -9.22 -6.80
N ALA A 590 -14.15 -8.99 -6.50
CA ALA A 590 -13.05 -9.32 -7.41
C ALA A 590 -12.98 -10.84 -7.67
N HIS A 591 -13.08 -11.63 -6.60
CA HIS A 591 -13.12 -13.09 -6.68
C HIS A 591 -14.31 -13.58 -7.54
N ILE A 592 -15.50 -13.00 -7.33
CA ILE A 592 -16.70 -13.37 -8.10
C ILE A 592 -16.53 -13.04 -9.59
N TRP A 593 -15.94 -11.90 -9.95
CA TRP A 593 -15.67 -11.57 -11.35
C TRP A 593 -14.69 -12.54 -12.01
N GLN A 594 -13.67 -12.97 -11.28
CA GLN A 594 -12.73 -13.97 -11.78
C GLN A 594 -13.39 -15.34 -11.91
N ALA A 595 -14.07 -15.81 -10.86
CA ALA A 595 -14.71 -17.13 -10.85
C ALA A 595 -15.83 -17.26 -11.90
N GLN A 596 -16.67 -16.23 -12.05
CA GLN A 596 -17.84 -16.30 -12.92
C GLN A 596 -17.55 -15.91 -14.37
N ARG A 597 -16.54 -15.07 -14.61
CA ARG A 597 -16.29 -14.44 -15.91
C ARG A 597 -14.83 -14.45 -16.36
N GLY A 598 -13.91 -15.04 -15.60
CA GLY A 598 -12.48 -15.03 -15.90
C GLY A 598 -11.86 -13.63 -15.83
N LYS A 599 -12.56 -12.63 -15.28
CA LYS A 599 -12.09 -11.25 -15.29
C LYS A 599 -11.24 -10.96 -14.06
N ARG A 600 -9.93 -10.85 -14.24
CA ARG A 600 -9.02 -10.30 -13.22
C ARG A 600 -9.28 -8.81 -13.03
N ALA A 601 -9.37 -8.37 -11.78
CA ALA A 601 -9.52 -6.96 -11.43
C ALA A 601 -8.16 -6.30 -11.16
N VAL A 602 -8.12 -4.98 -11.28
CA VAL A 602 -7.12 -4.14 -10.63
C VAL A 602 -7.69 -3.63 -9.32
N LEU A 603 -7.01 -3.91 -8.21
CA LEU A 603 -7.39 -3.48 -6.88
C LEU A 603 -6.52 -2.30 -6.46
N LEU A 604 -7.16 -1.20 -6.07
CA LEU A 604 -6.48 0.02 -5.63
C LEU A 604 -6.76 0.21 -4.14
N PHE A 605 -5.72 0.33 -3.33
CA PHE A 605 -5.83 0.60 -1.89
C PHE A 605 -5.12 1.91 -1.61
N ASP A 606 -5.89 2.97 -1.36
CA ASP A 606 -5.34 4.30 -1.09
C ASP A 606 -5.25 4.55 0.43
N ASP A 607 -4.02 4.73 0.91
CA ASP A 607 -3.67 5.04 2.30
C ASP A 607 -4.26 4.08 3.36
N PHE A 608 -4.51 2.83 2.93
CA PHE A 608 -5.28 1.87 3.72
C PHE A 608 -4.56 1.46 5.03
N MET A 609 -3.25 1.64 5.12
CA MET A 609 -2.48 1.29 6.33
C MET A 609 -2.75 2.20 7.52
N SER A 610 -3.27 3.39 7.30
CA SER A 610 -3.72 4.26 8.38
C SER A 610 -5.08 3.84 8.95
N GLU A 611 -5.83 3.00 8.22
CA GLU A 611 -7.23 2.67 8.51
C GLU A 611 -7.41 1.30 9.19
N PHE A 612 -6.37 0.46 9.19
CA PHE A 612 -6.38 -0.89 9.76
C PHE A 612 -5.30 -1.06 10.83
N ASP A 613 -5.53 -1.92 11.82
CA ASP A 613 -4.46 -2.34 12.73
C ASP A 613 -3.50 -3.33 12.04
N ALA A 614 -2.35 -3.58 12.67
CA ALA A 614 -1.29 -4.42 12.09
C ALA A 614 -1.76 -5.86 11.78
N HIS A 615 -2.68 -6.40 12.55
CA HIS A 615 -3.17 -7.76 12.35
C HIS A 615 -4.05 -7.86 11.10
N HIS A 616 -5.07 -6.99 10.99
CA HIS A 616 -5.95 -6.96 9.82
C HIS A 616 -5.21 -6.54 8.55
N SER A 617 -4.23 -5.64 8.68
CA SER A 617 -3.34 -5.22 7.59
C SER A 617 -2.55 -6.37 7.01
N SER A 618 -1.92 -7.18 7.88
CA SER A 618 -1.16 -8.37 7.47
C SER A 618 -2.07 -9.42 6.84
N ALA A 619 -3.22 -9.72 7.46
CA ALA A 619 -4.20 -10.66 6.92
C ALA A 619 -4.69 -10.25 5.52
N LEU A 620 -5.00 -8.96 5.33
CA LEU A 620 -5.41 -8.42 4.03
C LEU A 620 -4.31 -8.53 2.98
N LEU A 621 -3.07 -8.19 3.32
CA LEU A 621 -1.94 -8.27 2.39
C LEU A 621 -1.64 -9.72 1.99
N HIS A 622 -1.68 -10.66 2.93
CA HIS A 622 -1.55 -12.08 2.64
C HIS A 622 -2.69 -12.58 1.75
N TYR A 623 -3.93 -12.20 2.05
CA TYR A 623 -5.08 -12.57 1.21
C TYR A 623 -4.92 -12.03 -0.22
N LEU A 624 -4.57 -10.74 -0.36
CA LEU A 624 -4.31 -10.08 -1.64
C LEU A 624 -3.23 -10.78 -2.47
N SER A 625 -2.17 -11.27 -1.80
CA SER A 625 -1.06 -11.97 -2.46
C SER A 625 -1.49 -13.26 -3.18
N ASN A 626 -2.56 -13.89 -2.72
CA ASN A 626 -3.03 -15.17 -3.22
C ASN A 626 -4.13 -15.06 -4.28
N MET A 627 -4.74 -13.89 -4.48
CA MET A 627 -5.90 -13.74 -5.39
C MET A 627 -5.56 -13.74 -6.88
N GLY A 628 -4.30 -13.50 -7.25
CA GLY A 628 -3.91 -13.38 -8.68
C GLY A 628 -4.49 -12.14 -9.38
N HIS A 629 -4.89 -11.11 -8.63
CA HIS A 629 -5.29 -9.79 -9.15
C HIS A 629 -4.10 -8.83 -9.19
N GLN A 630 -4.17 -7.79 -10.04
CA GLN A 630 -3.18 -6.72 -9.98
C GLN A 630 -3.53 -5.78 -8.82
N VAL A 631 -2.60 -5.54 -7.91
CA VAL A 631 -2.84 -4.72 -6.72
C VAL A 631 -1.91 -3.51 -6.72
N PHE A 632 -2.47 -2.33 -6.49
CA PHE A 632 -1.73 -1.11 -6.20
C PHE A 632 -2.09 -0.64 -4.81
N ILE A 633 -1.06 -0.50 -3.97
CA ILE A 633 -1.19 0.01 -2.62
C ILE A 633 -0.48 1.35 -2.55
N SER A 634 -1.13 2.38 -2.01
CA SER A 634 -0.48 3.62 -1.62
C SER A 634 -0.23 3.65 -0.11
N ALA A 635 0.92 4.17 0.28
CA ALA A 635 1.26 4.41 1.68
C ALA A 635 2.22 5.59 1.84
N VAL A 636 2.24 6.19 3.02
CA VAL A 636 3.16 7.29 3.33
C VAL A 636 4.61 6.80 3.35
N ASP A 637 4.87 5.62 3.92
CA ASP A 637 6.21 5.05 4.04
C ASP A 637 6.18 3.52 3.86
N ARG A 638 7.17 2.97 3.15
CA ARG A 638 7.44 1.52 3.02
C ARG A 638 7.62 0.88 4.39
N GLN A 639 8.25 1.57 5.35
CA GLN A 639 8.56 1.00 6.66
C GLN A 639 7.34 0.71 7.53
N GLN A 640 6.17 1.26 7.18
CA GLN A 640 4.92 0.93 7.84
C GLN A 640 4.34 -0.41 7.35
N ILE A 641 4.91 -1.00 6.30
CA ILE A 641 4.41 -2.23 5.69
C ILE A 641 5.53 -3.25 5.55
N ASP A 642 5.57 -4.19 6.49
CA ASP A 642 6.48 -5.33 6.44
C ASP A 642 5.92 -6.42 5.52
N PHE A 643 5.94 -6.15 4.20
CA PHE A 643 5.41 -7.03 3.17
C PHE A 643 6.30 -7.05 1.91
N PRO A 644 6.55 -8.21 1.29
CA PRO A 644 7.39 -8.32 0.10
C PRO A 644 6.67 -7.84 -1.17
N PHE A 645 6.95 -6.60 -1.57
CA PHE A 645 6.39 -5.97 -2.77
C PHE A 645 7.20 -6.25 -4.08
N ASP A 646 6.52 -6.52 -5.20
CA ASP A 646 6.90 -6.76 -6.61
C ASP A 646 7.74 -5.64 -7.17
N ALA A 647 7.28 -4.43 -6.90
CA ALA A 647 8.02 -3.22 -7.14
C ALA A 647 7.46 -2.17 -6.21
N VAL A 648 8.34 -1.34 -5.70
CA VAL A 648 7.97 -0.18 -4.92
C VAL A 648 8.25 1.03 -5.80
N PHE A 649 7.33 1.96 -5.90
CA PHE A 649 7.50 3.21 -6.62
C PHE A 649 7.45 4.36 -5.64
N ARG A 650 8.41 5.28 -5.70
CA ARG A 650 8.38 6.51 -4.92
C ARG A 650 7.80 7.62 -5.77
N LEU A 651 6.79 8.31 -5.24
CA LEU A 651 6.35 9.58 -5.77
C LEU A 651 6.99 10.73 -5.01
N ASP A 652 7.56 11.66 -5.77
CA ASP A 652 8.04 12.95 -5.28
C ASP A 652 7.61 14.04 -6.26
N ALA A 653 6.90 15.05 -5.75
CA ALA A 653 6.34 16.16 -6.54
C ALA A 653 5.64 15.74 -7.85
N GLY A 654 4.91 14.61 -7.85
CA GLY A 654 4.22 14.08 -9.03
C GLY A 654 5.09 13.32 -10.03
N GLN A 655 6.39 13.15 -9.76
CA GLN A 655 7.27 12.26 -10.52
C GLN A 655 7.33 10.88 -9.88
N ILE A 656 7.18 9.83 -10.69
CA ILE A 656 7.23 8.44 -10.26
C ILE A 656 8.63 7.91 -10.56
N SER A 657 9.31 7.41 -9.53
CA SER A 657 10.59 6.70 -9.67
C SER A 657 10.46 5.30 -9.09
N ALA A 658 11.08 4.31 -9.74
CA ALA A 658 11.19 2.98 -9.14
C ALA A 658 12.11 3.07 -7.90
N VAL A 659 11.66 2.48 -6.80
CA VAL A 659 12.50 2.13 -5.65
C VAL A 659 12.95 0.71 -5.95
N VAL A 660 14.17 0.61 -6.49
CA VAL A 660 14.83 -0.67 -6.77
C VAL A 660 14.93 -1.50 -5.51
#